data_AF-A0A817XEX8-F1
#
_entry.id   AF-A0A817XEX8-F1
#
_cell.length_a   1.000
_cell.length_b   1.000
_cell.length_c   1.000
_cell.angle_alpha   90.00
_cell.angle_beta   90.00
_cell.angle_gamma   90.00
#
_symmetry.space_group_name_H-M   'P 1'
#
loop_
_entity.id
_entity.type
_entity.pdbx_description
1 polymer ?
#
loop_
_entity_poly.entity_id
_entity_poly.type
_entity_poly.pdbx_seq_one_letter_code
_entity_poly.pdbx_strand_id
1 'polypeptide(L)'
;MFGSYYWEHIVAELRSQAKLASEGAVLFNDISRKRDKEATDREKQTVEKITQSIDRIKEQHSKLNRSDSKAAALLTDSSDHFEVIRSGDYYMFDYESDEKEDEEKQDEATVAQEQILQVITARDKHTAVAAAAQKPSTSSFDESDSQEFLPTSPIQSPLSPAITTTTEMIPSSTTEQTTSVEPKESEESQKSVLFKICLIGQIVVDYSIDFFKRNSRDYREVSIQLYQMKTQDKNNQHEERTRSQMNITTVSAVNLDNADFTASVNNAPTNTETHSQTTDLDKLSRLYRFFDSLIYYIMSRSELVCYSAMVINHLTSGSILSMPLPLSIFLWAMLPSRPSRNYWITIITYTEAMIVVKYIFQFRFYPWNASEIIENNPLSPVNIIGINRRENAASAADLFLLLSLFFHRSILKQLGLWKAETDLIDQDVVRPVQQELSQSEISKVKSGYFLKTIIDVYRQPQQSSFVRDVYASLFFCDFMNMVIVILFYSQFGVPVAFLVMLLIQFLLIIIDRALYLRRNVRGKFFFHFFQVICVHVWLFFVLPAITHITFRDNVAAQFWYLFKCISFGYSSTQVRLGYPKRIAGNFLMKKFNYVNQILYRIYLLIPFLLELRTIMDWIFTDTALGLSSWLQLQDIYSDVYLLKCARWAEQKYRTDRGVTRPKLTKYGVGGSLLALLILLIWFPLLFFSFSSSFYQPNPSNEVNVEIKLGPYLPIYQMTAQDIDLVPFTSADLKALRDRIDSLNIETATKDSAYGFLRDFNRDDIQCVNLFATSVDLWEISQPVRDTVVNNLRSNVTVPVRFSYTIRRSPLDQDNSGDQATIVTGENTVGITANDKSIRNALIEILNGAMDSRTTINFTIVNLLPRFLHVKPKAKPEEIFAFKNSNFILKNFIDYLKSTFCILGFLNDYYANITMGLNSTKTVPNSTDVWWEMSEYGNKYSYTPSCAFSGQNYLSMIFFNDKVSPANISFLTRYGIIGLYTTFVVVVARLFRTILQTSRTIMFNELPNVERLWHLLRDIYLVRENNMLPFEEELFAKLVFLYRSPETLIRFTKPKSE
;
A
#
# COMPACT_ATOMS: atom_id res chain seq x y z
N MET A 1 49.43 9.39 -13.55
CA MET A 1 48.87 8.02 -13.57
C MET A 1 49.53 7.16 -14.64
N PHE A 2 49.29 7.40 -15.94
CA PHE A 2 49.73 6.53 -17.04
C PHE A 2 51.25 6.26 -17.16
N GLY A 3 52.11 7.16 -16.68
CA GLY A 3 53.57 6.98 -16.64
C GLY A 3 54.13 6.42 -15.33
N SER A 4 53.31 5.74 -14.52
CA SER A 4 53.73 5.15 -13.24
C SER A 4 53.91 3.64 -13.36
N TYR A 5 54.87 3.06 -12.64
CA TYR A 5 55.05 1.61 -12.52
C TYR A 5 53.76 0.89 -12.06
N TYR A 6 52.95 1.53 -11.20
CA TYR A 6 51.64 0.99 -10.82
C TYR A 6 50.67 0.84 -12.01
N TRP A 7 50.75 1.73 -13.00
CA TRP A 7 49.97 1.62 -14.23
C TRP A 7 50.45 0.48 -15.12
N GLU A 8 51.76 0.23 -15.20
CA GLU A 8 52.30 -0.92 -15.94
C GLU A 8 51.80 -2.25 -15.35
N HIS A 9 51.74 -2.37 -14.02
CA HIS A 9 51.16 -3.53 -13.35
C HIS A 9 49.65 -3.70 -13.66
N ILE A 10 48.88 -2.61 -13.69
CA ILE A 10 47.46 -2.62 -14.10
C ILE A 10 47.31 -3.02 -15.58
N VAL A 11 48.18 -2.56 -16.47
CA VAL A 11 48.17 -2.95 -17.89
C VAL A 11 48.52 -4.44 -18.06
N ALA A 12 49.47 -4.97 -17.30
CA ALA A 12 49.78 -6.39 -17.26
C ALA A 12 48.56 -7.21 -16.77
N GLU A 13 47.87 -6.74 -15.73
CA GLU A 13 46.59 -7.33 -15.30
C GLU A 13 45.55 -7.37 -16.42
N LEU A 14 45.31 -6.25 -17.10
CA LEU A 14 44.28 -6.14 -18.13
C LEU A 14 44.59 -7.02 -19.35
N ARG A 15 45.88 -7.18 -19.71
CA ARG A 15 46.32 -8.12 -20.77
C ARG A 15 46.09 -9.57 -20.38
N SER A 16 46.51 -9.98 -19.18
CA SER A 16 46.27 -11.33 -18.66
C SER A 16 44.77 -11.64 -18.59
N GLN A 17 43.96 -10.69 -18.12
CA GLN A 17 42.49 -10.82 -18.11
C GLN A 17 41.88 -10.97 -19.51
N ALA A 18 42.41 -10.26 -20.52
CA ALA A 18 41.93 -10.41 -21.90
C ALA A 18 42.29 -11.78 -22.50
N LYS A 19 43.44 -12.36 -22.13
CA LYS A 19 43.86 -13.73 -22.51
C LYS A 19 42.96 -14.80 -21.88
N LEU A 20 42.71 -14.69 -20.57
CA LEU A 20 41.89 -15.64 -19.79
C LEU A 20 40.38 -15.52 -20.03
N ALA A 21 39.93 -14.52 -20.80
CA ALA A 21 38.52 -14.29 -21.06
C ALA A 21 37.80 -15.51 -21.68
N SER A 22 38.45 -16.25 -22.59
CA SER A 22 37.88 -17.49 -23.15
C SER A 22 37.69 -18.59 -22.10
N GLU A 23 38.62 -18.73 -21.16
CA GLU A 23 38.52 -19.71 -20.08
C GLU A 23 37.38 -19.34 -19.11
N GLY A 24 37.23 -18.05 -18.80
CA GLY A 24 36.10 -17.55 -18.00
C GLY A 24 34.72 -17.86 -18.62
N ALA A 25 34.61 -17.79 -19.95
CA ALA A 25 33.39 -18.15 -20.67
C ALA A 25 33.12 -19.67 -20.62
N VAL A 26 34.17 -20.50 -20.71
CA VAL A 26 34.06 -21.96 -20.58
C VAL A 26 33.63 -22.34 -19.16
N LEU A 27 34.31 -21.85 -18.12
CA LEU A 27 33.98 -22.09 -16.72
C LEU A 27 32.51 -21.74 -16.40
N PHE A 28 32.04 -20.58 -16.86
CA PHE A 28 30.67 -20.14 -16.64
C PHE A 28 29.63 -21.03 -17.36
N ASN A 29 29.94 -21.47 -18.58
CA ASN A 29 29.10 -22.38 -19.36
C ASN A 29 29.04 -23.77 -18.71
N ASP A 30 30.16 -24.27 -18.18
CA ASP A 30 30.20 -25.60 -17.54
C ASP A 30 29.49 -25.61 -16.18
N ILE A 31 29.60 -24.54 -15.37
CA ILE A 31 28.76 -24.36 -14.18
C ILE A 31 27.27 -24.33 -14.56
N SER A 32 26.92 -23.69 -15.69
CA SER A 32 25.54 -23.63 -16.14
C SER A 32 25.01 -24.99 -16.62
N ARG A 33 25.77 -25.70 -17.45
CA ARG A 33 25.47 -27.09 -17.87
C ARG A 33 25.34 -28.04 -16.68
N LYS A 34 26.20 -27.90 -15.67
CA LYS A 34 26.14 -28.68 -14.43
C LYS A 34 24.84 -28.42 -13.68
N ARG A 35 24.44 -27.15 -13.52
CA ARG A 35 23.17 -26.75 -12.87
C ARG A 35 21.96 -27.32 -13.61
N ASP A 36 21.97 -27.27 -14.94
CA ASP A 36 20.90 -27.80 -15.79
C ASP A 36 20.83 -29.33 -15.74
N LYS A 37 21.97 -30.03 -15.65
CA LYS A 37 22.01 -31.47 -15.37
C LYS A 37 21.44 -31.80 -13.99
N GLU A 38 21.92 -31.15 -12.94
CA GLU A 38 21.39 -31.28 -11.56
C GLU A 38 19.90 -30.95 -11.46
N ALA A 39 19.36 -30.09 -12.31
CA ALA A 39 17.93 -29.81 -12.40
C ALA A 39 17.16 -30.97 -13.04
N THR A 40 17.65 -31.45 -14.19
CA THR A 40 17.09 -32.59 -14.92
C THR A 40 17.04 -33.84 -14.05
N ASP A 41 18.11 -34.12 -13.31
CA ASP A 41 18.23 -35.31 -12.49
C ASP A 41 17.29 -35.24 -11.27
N ARG A 42 17.09 -34.07 -10.66
CA ARG A 42 16.04 -33.85 -9.64
C ARG A 42 14.63 -33.98 -10.19
N GLU A 43 14.38 -33.53 -11.42
CA GLU A 43 13.07 -33.71 -12.07
C GLU A 43 12.81 -35.20 -12.34
N LYS A 44 13.80 -35.95 -12.83
CA LYS A 44 13.71 -37.41 -13.01
C LYS A 44 13.42 -38.12 -11.69
N GLN A 45 14.18 -37.84 -10.63
CA GLN A 45 13.91 -38.38 -9.28
C GLN A 45 12.50 -38.05 -8.78
N THR A 46 12.00 -36.85 -9.09
CA THR A 46 10.62 -36.46 -8.73
C THR A 46 9.60 -37.28 -9.52
N VAL A 47 9.80 -37.46 -10.83
CA VAL A 47 8.92 -38.30 -11.68
C VAL A 47 8.98 -39.77 -11.26
N GLU A 48 10.15 -40.29 -10.90
CA GLU A 48 10.33 -41.66 -10.40
C GLU A 48 9.59 -41.88 -9.09
N LYS A 49 9.75 -40.98 -8.10
CA LYS A 49 8.99 -41.02 -6.83
C LYS A 49 7.48 -40.89 -7.05
N ILE A 50 7.04 -40.12 -8.06
CA ILE A 50 5.64 -40.04 -8.50
C ILE A 50 5.17 -41.40 -9.04
N THR A 51 5.91 -42.02 -9.97
CA THR A 51 5.57 -43.33 -10.54
C THR A 51 5.50 -44.41 -9.46
N GLN A 52 6.51 -44.48 -8.58
CA GLN A 52 6.51 -45.41 -7.43
C GLN A 52 5.30 -45.22 -6.50
N SER A 53 4.90 -43.97 -6.26
CA SER A 53 3.72 -43.65 -5.45
C SER A 53 2.41 -44.06 -6.15
N ILE A 54 2.32 -43.82 -7.47
CA ILE A 54 1.19 -44.24 -8.31
C ILE A 54 1.06 -45.77 -8.32
N ASP A 55 2.17 -46.49 -8.47
CA ASP A 55 2.15 -47.95 -8.53
C ASP A 55 1.85 -48.56 -7.15
N ARG A 56 2.31 -47.95 -6.04
CA ARG A 56 1.84 -48.27 -4.67
C ARG A 56 0.33 -48.10 -4.52
N ILE A 57 -0.25 -47.00 -5.02
CA ILE A 57 -1.71 -46.76 -4.99
C ILE A 57 -2.43 -47.86 -5.79
N LYS A 58 -2.01 -48.15 -7.03
CA LYS A 58 -2.60 -49.23 -7.84
C LYS A 58 -2.49 -50.59 -7.16
N GLU A 59 -1.35 -50.90 -6.53
CA GLU A 59 -1.17 -52.14 -5.80
C GLU A 59 -2.13 -52.24 -4.61
N GLN A 60 -2.25 -51.17 -3.80
CA GLN A 60 -3.18 -51.12 -2.67
C GLN A 60 -4.63 -51.32 -3.12
N HIS A 61 -5.07 -50.66 -4.19
CA HIS A 61 -6.40 -50.89 -4.79
C HIS A 61 -6.54 -52.33 -5.34
N SER A 62 -5.49 -52.91 -5.92
CA SER A 62 -5.52 -54.31 -6.38
C SER A 62 -5.56 -55.33 -5.24
N LYS A 63 -4.93 -55.06 -4.09
CA LYS A 63 -5.05 -55.87 -2.87
C LYS A 63 -6.49 -55.80 -2.35
N LEU A 64 -7.06 -54.60 -2.29
CA LEU A 64 -8.44 -54.36 -1.86
C LEU A 64 -9.48 -55.08 -2.74
N ASN A 65 -9.31 -55.02 -4.06
CA ASN A 65 -10.18 -55.70 -5.01
C ASN A 65 -10.01 -57.24 -5.01
N ARG A 66 -8.93 -57.76 -4.42
CA ARG A 66 -8.73 -59.22 -4.24
C ARG A 66 -9.26 -59.74 -2.92
N SER A 67 -9.21 -58.94 -1.85
CA SER A 67 -9.68 -59.36 -0.53
C SER A 67 -11.20 -59.41 -0.42
N ASP A 68 -11.90 -58.44 -1.02
CA ASP A 68 -13.37 -58.39 -0.96
C ASP A 68 -14.02 -58.54 -2.35
N SER A 69 -14.15 -59.79 -2.78
CA SER A 69 -14.71 -60.16 -4.11
C SER A 69 -16.11 -59.60 -4.40
N LYS A 70 -16.91 -59.26 -3.38
CA LYS A 70 -18.23 -58.64 -3.57
C LYS A 70 -18.12 -57.15 -3.84
N ALA A 71 -17.31 -56.43 -3.06
CA ALA A 71 -17.07 -55.01 -3.27
C ALA A 71 -16.34 -54.76 -4.60
N ALA A 72 -15.37 -55.63 -4.93
CA ALA A 72 -14.65 -55.58 -6.19
C ALA A 72 -15.58 -55.77 -7.41
N ALA A 73 -16.51 -56.73 -7.36
CA ALA A 73 -17.50 -56.94 -8.42
C ALA A 73 -18.41 -55.71 -8.57
N LEU A 74 -18.85 -55.12 -7.44
CA LEU A 74 -19.71 -53.94 -7.44
C LEU A 74 -18.98 -52.72 -8.06
N LEU A 75 -17.69 -52.54 -7.75
CA LEU A 75 -16.83 -51.50 -8.35
C LEU A 75 -16.43 -51.75 -9.81
N THR A 76 -16.44 -53.00 -10.30
CA THR A 76 -16.12 -53.30 -11.71
C THR A 76 -17.33 -53.34 -12.63
N ASP A 77 -18.55 -53.59 -12.12
CA ASP A 77 -19.80 -53.48 -12.88
C ASP A 77 -20.46 -52.09 -12.78
N SER A 78 -20.23 -51.30 -11.72
CA SER A 78 -20.86 -49.97 -11.58
C SER A 78 -20.25 -48.94 -12.53
N SER A 79 -20.99 -48.57 -13.58
CA SER A 79 -20.64 -47.47 -14.48
C SER A 79 -21.11 -46.09 -14.01
N ASP A 80 -21.78 -46.00 -12.86
CA ASP A 80 -22.33 -44.75 -12.32
C ASP A 80 -21.44 -44.14 -11.22
N HIS A 81 -20.91 -42.95 -11.52
CA HIS A 81 -20.16 -42.05 -10.63
C HIS A 81 -20.74 -41.93 -9.20
N PHE A 82 -22.07 -41.89 -9.08
CA PHE A 82 -22.73 -41.71 -7.78
C PHE A 82 -22.72 -42.97 -6.91
N GLU A 83 -22.56 -44.14 -7.51
CA GLU A 83 -22.40 -45.42 -6.80
C GLU A 83 -20.97 -45.54 -6.27
N VAL A 84 -19.97 -45.28 -7.13
CA VAL A 84 -18.54 -45.28 -6.76
C VAL A 84 -18.24 -44.32 -5.61
N ILE A 85 -18.69 -43.06 -5.66
CA ILE A 85 -18.48 -42.09 -4.56
C ILE A 85 -19.12 -42.52 -3.23
N ARG A 86 -20.16 -43.39 -3.26
CA ARG A 86 -20.88 -43.87 -2.07
C ARG A 86 -20.52 -45.28 -1.64
N SER A 87 -19.64 -45.96 -2.38
CA SER A 87 -19.18 -47.34 -2.14
C SER A 87 -18.26 -47.50 -0.91
N GLY A 88 -17.84 -46.39 -0.30
CA GLY A 88 -16.96 -46.39 0.87
C GLY A 88 -17.53 -47.19 2.05
N ASP A 89 -16.72 -48.10 2.58
CA ASP A 89 -17.07 -48.98 3.71
C ASP A 89 -15.82 -49.34 4.57
N TYR A 90 -16.03 -50.00 5.70
CA TYR A 90 -14.99 -50.25 6.72
C TYR A 90 -13.78 -51.07 6.22
N TYR A 91 -13.97 -52.00 5.28
CA TYR A 91 -12.90 -52.85 4.74
C TYR A 91 -11.76 -52.04 4.09
N MET A 92 -12.04 -50.80 3.66
CA MET A 92 -11.06 -49.90 3.04
C MET A 92 -9.91 -49.48 3.97
N PHE A 93 -9.99 -49.78 5.27
CA PHE A 93 -9.04 -49.34 6.30
C PHE A 93 -8.37 -50.49 7.07
N ASP A 94 -8.82 -51.74 6.89
CA ASP A 94 -8.34 -52.88 7.68
C ASP A 94 -6.96 -53.41 7.26
N TYR A 95 -6.48 -53.03 6.08
CA TYR A 95 -5.17 -53.44 5.53
C TYR A 95 -4.05 -52.38 5.70
N GLU A 96 -4.33 -51.23 6.32
CA GLU A 96 -3.39 -50.10 6.43
C GLU A 96 -2.71 -49.96 7.80
N SER A 97 -2.95 -50.86 8.76
CA SER A 97 -2.37 -50.74 10.11
C SER A 97 -0.86 -50.88 10.16
N ASP A 98 -0.29 -51.71 9.27
CA ASP A 98 1.07 -52.25 9.44
C ASP A 98 2.00 -51.93 8.26
N GLU A 99 1.58 -52.15 7.00
CA GLU A 99 2.46 -51.99 5.81
C GLU A 99 2.98 -50.56 5.58
N LYS A 100 2.23 -49.51 5.95
CA LYS A 100 2.59 -48.13 5.60
C LYS A 100 3.78 -47.55 6.39
N GLU A 101 4.14 -48.12 7.54
CA GLU A 101 5.08 -47.47 8.47
C GLU A 101 6.51 -48.04 8.46
N ASP A 102 6.73 -49.28 8.01
CA ASP A 102 8.09 -49.83 7.88
C ASP A 102 8.84 -49.18 6.71
N GLU A 103 8.13 -48.82 5.63
CA GLU A 103 8.65 -47.96 4.56
C GLU A 103 8.76 -46.49 4.99
N GLU A 104 7.92 -46.02 5.91
CA GLU A 104 7.94 -44.64 6.43
C GLU A 104 9.20 -44.36 7.25
N LYS A 105 9.67 -45.35 8.02
CA LYS A 105 11.02 -45.32 8.64
C LYS A 105 12.14 -45.23 7.59
N GLN A 106 11.96 -45.81 6.40
CA GLN A 106 12.95 -45.73 5.32
C GLN A 106 12.88 -44.39 4.57
N ASP A 107 11.70 -43.86 4.26
CA ASP A 107 11.54 -42.54 3.64
C ASP A 107 11.91 -41.40 4.62
N GLU A 108 11.55 -41.47 5.90
CA GLU A 108 12.04 -40.51 6.90
C GLU A 108 13.51 -40.70 7.23
N ALA A 109 14.06 -41.92 7.32
CA ALA A 109 15.49 -42.10 7.52
C ALA A 109 16.29 -41.65 6.28
N THR A 110 15.80 -41.83 5.06
CA THR A 110 16.48 -41.33 3.85
C THR A 110 16.30 -39.84 3.65
N VAL A 111 15.18 -39.23 4.05
CA VAL A 111 15.03 -37.76 4.05
C VAL A 111 15.81 -37.13 5.19
N ALA A 112 15.86 -37.75 6.37
CA ALA A 112 16.74 -37.35 7.45
C ALA A 112 18.21 -37.57 7.05
N GLN A 113 18.57 -38.66 6.39
CA GLN A 113 19.90 -38.85 5.82
C GLN A 113 20.18 -37.92 4.65
N GLU A 114 19.22 -37.49 3.82
CA GLU A 114 19.44 -36.46 2.79
C GLU A 114 19.61 -35.08 3.42
N GLN A 115 18.86 -34.75 4.47
CA GLN A 115 19.03 -33.50 5.21
C GLN A 115 20.31 -33.51 6.04
N ILE A 116 20.65 -34.62 6.68
CA ILE A 116 21.90 -34.83 7.39
C ILE A 116 23.06 -34.91 6.40
N LEU A 117 22.93 -35.49 5.21
CA LEU A 117 23.96 -35.50 4.15
C LEU A 117 24.03 -34.15 3.42
N GLN A 118 22.99 -33.33 3.39
CA GLN A 118 23.09 -31.93 2.95
C GLN A 118 23.73 -31.04 4.02
N VAL A 119 23.43 -31.28 5.30
CA VAL A 119 24.08 -30.62 6.44
C VAL A 119 25.51 -31.12 6.62
N ILE A 120 25.82 -32.39 6.32
CA ILE A 120 27.15 -32.99 6.36
C ILE A 120 27.92 -32.63 5.08
N THR A 121 27.37 -32.63 3.88
CA THR A 121 28.09 -32.06 2.72
C THR A 121 28.24 -30.53 2.79
N ALA A 122 27.47 -29.83 3.63
CA ALA A 122 27.74 -28.45 4.03
C ALA A 122 28.79 -28.38 5.16
N ARG A 123 28.74 -29.28 6.15
CA ARG A 123 29.64 -29.33 7.31
C ARG A 123 31.01 -29.87 6.93
N ASP A 124 31.14 -30.96 6.20
CA ASP A 124 32.35 -31.47 5.56
C ASP A 124 32.93 -30.49 4.55
N LYS A 125 32.14 -29.62 3.91
CA LYS A 125 32.72 -28.47 3.17
C LYS A 125 33.31 -27.39 4.07
N HIS A 126 32.90 -27.33 5.34
CA HIS A 126 33.54 -26.54 6.40
C HIS A 126 34.62 -27.32 7.18
N THR A 127 34.55 -28.65 7.23
CA THR A 127 35.35 -29.52 8.11
C THR A 127 36.47 -30.24 7.35
N ALA A 128 36.33 -30.58 6.07
CA ALA A 128 37.47 -30.92 5.22
C ALA A 128 38.40 -29.71 5.00
N VAL A 129 37.85 -28.49 5.06
CA VAL A 129 38.62 -27.23 5.07
C VAL A 129 39.33 -27.00 6.42
N ALA A 130 38.80 -27.52 7.53
CA ALA A 130 39.45 -27.46 8.85
C ALA A 130 40.44 -28.62 9.10
N ALA A 131 40.13 -29.83 8.63
CA ALA A 131 40.91 -31.05 8.85
C ALA A 131 42.12 -31.19 7.91
N ALA A 132 42.20 -30.36 6.85
CA ALA A 132 43.42 -30.21 6.06
C ALA A 132 44.51 -29.39 6.78
N ALA A 133 44.20 -28.79 7.92
CA ALA A 133 45.08 -27.84 8.63
C ALA A 133 45.42 -28.27 10.06
N GLN A 134 45.90 -29.52 10.26
CA GLN A 134 46.86 -29.88 11.32
C GLN A 134 47.28 -31.36 11.23
N LYS A 135 48.53 -31.62 10.82
CA LYS A 135 49.29 -32.80 11.24
C LYS A 135 50.45 -32.33 12.12
N PRO A 136 50.46 -32.62 13.43
CA PRO A 136 51.68 -32.53 14.22
C PRO A 136 52.53 -33.80 14.01
N SER A 137 53.85 -33.62 13.90
CA SER A 137 54.81 -34.72 13.78
C SER A 137 55.21 -35.27 15.15
N THR A 138 54.85 -36.54 15.39
CA THR A 138 55.51 -37.55 16.23
C THR A 138 56.65 -37.16 17.20
N SER A 139 56.49 -37.58 18.47
CA SER A 139 57.58 -38.22 19.22
C SER A 139 57.06 -39.25 20.27
N SER A 140 57.33 -40.53 19.98
CA SER A 140 57.64 -41.66 20.90
C SER A 140 56.73 -42.10 22.07
N PHE A 141 56.30 -43.38 21.94
CA PHE A 141 56.40 -44.50 22.91
C PHE A 141 55.28 -44.84 23.93
N ASP A 142 54.89 -46.12 23.84
CA ASP A 142 54.38 -47.14 24.79
C ASP A 142 53.04 -47.04 25.56
N GLU A 143 52.07 -47.82 25.02
CA GLU A 143 51.47 -49.05 25.60
C GLU A 143 50.56 -49.06 26.87
N SER A 144 49.58 -49.98 26.84
CA SER A 144 48.74 -50.55 27.92
C SER A 144 47.42 -49.86 28.38
N ASP A 145 46.36 -50.17 27.64
CA ASP A 145 45.17 -50.97 28.06
C ASP A 145 44.04 -50.49 29.00
N SER A 146 42.82 -50.90 28.57
CA SER A 146 41.60 -51.25 29.35
C SER A 146 40.69 -50.22 30.10
N GLN A 147 39.48 -50.09 29.54
CA GLN A 147 38.13 -50.24 30.16
C GLN A 147 37.35 -49.11 30.88
N GLU A 148 36.07 -49.04 30.45
CA GLU A 148 34.80 -48.74 31.15
C GLU A 148 34.62 -47.50 32.05
N PHE A 149 33.56 -46.72 31.78
CA PHE A 149 32.80 -46.01 32.82
C PHE A 149 31.31 -45.83 32.49
N LEU A 150 30.44 -46.24 33.42
CA LEU A 150 29.05 -45.81 33.61
C LEU A 150 28.92 -45.21 35.05
N PRO A 151 27.82 -44.52 35.40
CA PRO A 151 27.92 -43.23 36.08
C PRO A 151 27.47 -43.23 37.55
N THR A 152 27.77 -42.15 38.29
CA THR A 152 26.85 -41.66 39.35
C THR A 152 27.02 -40.17 39.66
N SER A 153 25.89 -39.52 39.93
CA SER A 153 25.72 -38.23 40.65
C SER A 153 25.77 -38.46 42.19
N PRO A 154 25.43 -37.53 43.15
CA PRO A 154 24.88 -36.17 43.02
C PRO A 154 25.31 -35.10 44.10
N ILE A 155 24.74 -33.87 44.03
CA ILE A 155 24.32 -32.93 45.14
C ILE A 155 25.37 -32.53 46.22
N GLN A 156 25.67 -31.24 46.52
CA GLN A 156 24.86 -30.33 47.39
C GLN A 156 25.43 -28.87 47.44
N SER A 157 24.65 -27.90 47.93
CA SER A 157 24.98 -26.48 48.22
C SER A 157 24.96 -26.21 49.76
N PRO A 158 25.00 -24.98 50.34
CA PRO A 158 25.18 -23.58 49.85
C PRO A 158 26.06 -22.65 50.77
N LEU A 159 25.97 -21.32 50.57
CA LEU A 159 26.29 -20.16 51.47
C LEU A 159 27.71 -19.50 51.53
N SER A 160 27.67 -18.17 51.73
CA SER A 160 28.75 -17.18 52.01
C SER A 160 28.49 -16.57 53.43
N PRO A 161 29.15 -15.49 53.97
CA PRO A 161 30.21 -14.58 53.43
C PRO A 161 31.31 -14.06 54.45
N ALA A 162 32.12 -13.08 54.00
CA ALA A 162 32.62 -11.87 54.74
C ALA A 162 34.08 -11.76 55.30
N ILE A 163 34.53 -10.48 55.45
CA ILE A 163 35.66 -9.88 56.24
C ILE A 163 37.07 -9.86 55.55
N THR A 164 37.55 -8.72 55.01
CA THR A 164 38.41 -7.62 55.59
C THR A 164 39.92 -7.93 55.63
N THR A 165 40.81 -7.22 54.90
CA THR A 165 41.68 -6.09 55.37
C THR A 165 42.29 -5.30 54.17
N THR A 166 42.19 -3.96 54.04
CA THR A 166 43.07 -2.85 54.52
C THR A 166 44.56 -2.84 54.09
N THR A 167 45.00 -1.77 53.39
CA THR A 167 46.31 -1.05 53.52
C THR A 167 46.21 0.35 52.84
N GLU A 168 47.03 1.30 53.28
CA GLU A 168 47.01 2.78 53.03
C GLU A 168 48.18 3.30 52.14
N MET A 169 48.45 4.58 51.81
CA MET A 169 47.97 5.97 52.14
C MET A 169 48.29 6.93 50.92
N ILE A 170 47.54 8.00 50.56
CA ILE A 170 47.71 9.48 50.84
C ILE A 170 49.01 10.16 50.28
N PRO A 171 49.03 11.43 49.74
CA PRO A 171 47.96 12.35 49.24
C PRO A 171 48.31 13.22 47.97
N SER A 172 47.41 14.18 47.67
CA SER A 172 47.55 15.51 46.97
C SER A 172 46.94 15.60 45.55
N SER A 173 46.21 16.66 45.15
CA SER A 173 45.62 17.80 45.90
C SER A 173 44.43 18.44 45.14
N THR A 174 43.36 18.77 45.89
CA THR A 174 42.41 19.90 45.75
C THR A 174 42.03 20.47 44.37
N THR A 175 40.73 20.38 44.02
CA THR A 175 39.84 21.55 43.80
C THR A 175 38.37 21.08 43.86
N GLU A 176 37.54 21.76 44.66
CA GLU A 176 36.11 21.47 44.78
C GLU A 176 35.29 22.13 43.67
N GLN A 177 34.24 21.47 43.19
CA GLN A 177 33.02 22.16 42.77
C GLN A 177 31.79 21.25 42.87
N THR A 178 30.75 21.78 43.50
CA THR A 178 29.54 21.05 43.93
C THR A 178 28.46 21.09 42.86
N THR A 179 27.92 19.96 42.39
CA THR A 179 26.57 19.94 41.77
C THR A 179 25.92 18.55 41.75
N SER A 180 24.64 18.52 42.18
CA SER A 180 23.54 17.61 41.81
C SER A 180 23.78 16.11 41.58
N VAL A 181 23.12 15.29 42.41
CA VAL A 181 22.82 13.87 42.14
C VAL A 181 21.58 13.76 41.23
N GLU A 182 21.69 13.05 40.11
CA GLU A 182 20.57 12.64 39.25
C GLU A 182 20.43 11.10 39.18
N PRO A 183 19.25 10.55 38.84
CA PRO A 183 18.92 9.14 39.05
C PRO A 183 19.49 8.20 37.98
N LYS A 184 20.30 7.22 38.40
CA LYS A 184 21.03 6.28 37.52
C LYS A 184 20.19 5.18 36.85
N GLU A 185 18.93 4.95 37.25
CA GLU A 185 18.12 3.84 36.70
C GLU A 185 17.68 4.03 35.23
N SER A 186 17.61 5.26 34.72
CA SER A 186 17.17 5.52 33.34
C SER A 186 18.24 5.15 32.30
N GLU A 187 19.52 5.43 32.58
CA GLU A 187 20.63 5.13 31.69
C GLU A 187 20.83 3.62 31.48
N GLU A 188 20.72 2.81 32.52
CA GLU A 188 20.99 1.37 32.44
C GLU A 188 19.94 0.64 31.60
N SER A 189 18.67 1.06 31.74
CA SER A 189 17.58 0.64 30.86
C SER A 189 17.85 1.02 29.40
N GLN A 190 18.19 2.28 29.12
CA GLN A 190 18.52 2.75 27.77
C GLN A 190 19.74 2.02 27.17
N LYS A 191 20.81 1.82 27.93
CA LYS A 191 22.00 1.06 27.51
C LYS A 191 21.64 -0.40 27.20
N SER A 192 20.74 -1.03 27.97
CA SER A 192 20.24 -2.38 27.68
C SER A 192 19.39 -2.46 26.40
N VAL A 193 18.57 -1.44 26.12
CA VAL A 193 17.72 -1.35 24.92
C VAL A 193 18.59 -1.09 23.70
N LEU A 194 19.54 -0.15 23.78
CA LEU A 194 20.49 0.16 22.72
C LEU A 194 21.38 -1.05 22.39
N PHE A 195 21.82 -1.80 23.41
CA PHE A 195 22.55 -3.06 23.23
C PHE A 195 21.72 -4.12 22.49
N LYS A 196 20.44 -4.30 22.86
CA LYS A 196 19.52 -5.22 22.16
C LYS A 196 19.28 -4.78 20.70
N ILE A 197 19.08 -3.49 20.44
CA ILE A 197 18.93 -2.94 19.08
C ILE A 197 20.21 -3.15 18.26
N CYS A 198 21.39 -2.91 18.85
CA CYS A 198 22.68 -3.14 18.21
C CYS A 198 22.89 -4.63 17.87
N LEU A 199 22.54 -5.54 18.79
CA LEU A 199 22.62 -6.99 18.58
C LEU A 199 21.66 -7.47 17.47
N ILE A 200 20.43 -6.94 17.43
CA ILE A 200 19.49 -7.21 16.32
C ILE A 200 20.06 -6.68 15.00
N GLY A 201 20.59 -5.45 14.98
CA GLY A 201 21.22 -4.85 13.80
C GLY A 201 22.41 -5.66 13.28
N GLN A 202 23.25 -6.17 14.19
CA GLN A 202 24.35 -7.09 13.86
C GLN A 202 23.86 -8.38 13.20
N ILE A 203 22.85 -9.04 13.78
CA ILE A 203 22.25 -10.26 13.22
C ILE A 203 21.67 -10.00 11.83
N VAL A 204 21.02 -8.86 11.61
CA VAL A 204 20.48 -8.47 10.29
C VAL A 204 21.60 -8.24 9.27
N VAL A 205 22.71 -7.60 9.65
CA VAL A 205 23.88 -7.41 8.76
C VAL A 205 24.52 -8.75 8.41
N ASP A 206 24.76 -9.63 9.39
CA ASP A 206 25.38 -10.93 9.15
C ASP A 206 24.49 -11.84 8.28
N TYR A 207 23.17 -11.87 8.52
CA TYR A 207 22.21 -12.55 7.65
C TYR A 207 22.19 -11.98 6.22
N SER A 208 22.34 -10.66 6.07
CA SER A 208 22.41 -10.00 4.76
C SER A 208 23.69 -10.35 4.00
N ILE A 209 24.83 -10.43 4.70
CA ILE A 209 26.10 -10.90 4.14
C ILE A 209 25.94 -12.32 3.60
N ASP A 210 25.38 -13.24 4.39
CA ASP A 210 25.18 -14.62 3.98
C ASP A 210 24.19 -14.76 2.82
N PHE A 211 23.12 -13.96 2.80
CA PHE A 211 22.19 -13.89 1.68
C PHE A 211 22.88 -13.46 0.38
N PHE A 212 23.67 -12.38 0.41
CA PHE A 212 24.40 -11.90 -0.76
C PHE A 212 25.48 -12.88 -1.23
N LYS A 213 26.26 -13.46 -0.30
CA LYS A 213 27.25 -14.50 -0.61
C LYS A 213 26.59 -15.73 -1.25
N ARG A 214 25.43 -16.17 -0.74
CA ARG A 214 24.68 -17.31 -1.28
C ARG A 214 24.16 -17.07 -2.70
N ASN A 215 23.63 -15.87 -2.99
CA ASN A 215 23.09 -15.57 -4.33
C ASN A 215 24.16 -15.17 -5.36
N SER A 216 25.35 -14.75 -4.92
CA SER A 216 26.51 -14.42 -5.77
C SER A 216 27.53 -15.55 -5.92
N ARG A 217 27.26 -16.72 -5.33
CA ARG A 217 28.19 -17.87 -5.25
C ARG A 217 28.87 -18.19 -6.57
N ASP A 218 28.09 -18.45 -7.62
CA ASP A 218 28.59 -18.95 -8.90
C ASP A 218 29.53 -17.93 -9.56
N TYR A 219 29.22 -16.63 -9.45
CA TYR A 219 30.08 -15.56 -9.94
C TYR A 219 31.36 -15.43 -9.09
N ARG A 220 31.25 -15.55 -7.76
CA ARG A 220 32.41 -15.56 -6.86
C ARG A 220 33.36 -16.71 -7.19
N GLU A 221 32.85 -17.92 -7.38
CA GLU A 221 33.62 -19.13 -7.71
C GLU A 221 34.44 -18.94 -9.01
N VAL A 222 33.79 -18.47 -10.09
CA VAL A 222 34.48 -18.13 -11.36
C VAL A 222 35.49 -16.99 -11.16
N SER A 223 35.15 -15.94 -10.43
CA SER A 223 36.05 -14.79 -10.23
C SER A 223 37.32 -15.16 -9.43
N ILE A 224 37.22 -16.08 -8.47
CA ILE A 224 38.35 -16.57 -7.68
C ILE A 224 39.24 -17.47 -8.54
N GLN A 225 38.67 -18.39 -9.33
CA GLN A 225 39.44 -19.22 -10.27
C GLN A 225 40.18 -18.37 -11.31
N LEU A 226 39.50 -17.39 -11.91
CA LEU A 226 40.14 -16.44 -12.84
C LEU A 226 41.23 -15.60 -12.17
N TYR A 227 41.06 -15.21 -10.90
CA TYR A 227 42.11 -14.50 -10.16
C TYR A 227 43.34 -15.39 -9.93
N GLN A 228 43.17 -16.66 -9.57
CA GLN A 228 44.26 -17.63 -9.42
C GLN A 228 45.02 -17.82 -10.74
N MET A 229 44.29 -18.09 -11.83
CA MET A 229 44.85 -18.24 -13.18
C MET A 229 45.61 -16.98 -13.63
N LYS A 230 45.11 -15.80 -13.29
CA LYS A 230 45.75 -14.50 -13.58
C LYS A 230 47.05 -14.31 -12.80
N THR A 231 47.09 -14.71 -11.53
CA THR A 231 48.33 -14.69 -10.72
C THR A 231 49.35 -15.69 -11.25
N GLN A 232 48.93 -16.88 -11.66
CA GLN A 232 49.80 -17.88 -12.28
C GLN A 232 50.37 -17.40 -13.63
N ASP A 233 49.53 -16.84 -14.52
CA ASP A 233 49.97 -16.27 -15.81
C ASP A 233 50.94 -15.10 -15.63
N LYS A 234 50.77 -14.27 -14.60
CA LYS A 234 51.75 -13.24 -14.21
C LYS A 234 53.07 -13.83 -13.73
N ASN A 235 53.04 -14.85 -12.88
CA ASN A 235 54.25 -15.49 -12.36
C ASN A 235 55.03 -16.14 -13.51
N ASN A 236 54.34 -16.87 -14.40
CA ASN A 236 54.93 -17.44 -15.61
C ASN A 236 55.57 -16.35 -16.50
N GLN A 237 54.90 -15.21 -16.72
CA GLN A 237 55.47 -14.08 -17.48
C GLN A 237 56.66 -13.43 -16.77
N HIS A 238 56.70 -13.44 -15.44
CA HIS A 238 57.85 -12.95 -14.68
C HIS A 238 59.03 -13.93 -14.79
N GLU A 239 58.79 -15.24 -14.66
CA GLU A 239 59.79 -16.28 -14.88
C GLU A 239 60.33 -16.25 -16.32
N GLU A 240 59.49 -16.11 -17.34
CA GLU A 240 59.92 -15.96 -18.73
C GLU A 240 60.81 -14.72 -18.93
N ARG A 241 60.46 -13.58 -18.31
CA ARG A 241 61.29 -12.36 -18.35
C ARG A 241 62.62 -12.55 -17.63
N THR A 242 62.61 -13.13 -16.43
CA THR A 242 63.82 -13.38 -15.64
C THR A 242 64.73 -14.40 -16.33
N ARG A 243 64.18 -15.46 -16.94
CA ARG A 243 64.89 -16.43 -17.77
C ARG A 243 65.47 -15.79 -19.03
N SER A 244 64.71 -14.89 -19.67
CA SER A 244 65.20 -14.10 -20.82
C SER A 244 66.34 -13.16 -20.43
N GLN A 245 66.28 -12.53 -19.25
CA GLN A 245 67.35 -11.70 -18.70
C GLN A 245 68.58 -12.51 -18.30
N MET A 246 68.40 -13.68 -17.66
CA MET A 246 69.49 -14.61 -17.35
C MET A 246 70.20 -15.10 -18.61
N ASN A 247 69.46 -15.47 -19.67
CA ASN A 247 70.06 -15.87 -20.94
C ASN A 247 70.89 -14.75 -21.60
N ILE A 248 70.61 -13.48 -21.30
CA ILE A 248 71.39 -12.32 -21.76
C ILE A 248 72.63 -12.11 -20.87
N THR A 249 72.55 -12.31 -19.56
CA THR A 249 73.71 -12.18 -18.65
C THR A 249 74.66 -13.38 -18.66
N THR A 250 74.20 -14.58 -19.03
CA THR A 250 75.06 -15.79 -19.15
C THR A 250 76.11 -15.73 -20.26
N VAL A 251 76.10 -14.68 -21.09
CA VAL A 251 77.17 -14.41 -22.07
C VAL A 251 78.31 -13.57 -21.45
N SER A 252 78.21 -13.11 -20.19
CA SER A 252 79.22 -12.24 -19.56
C SER A 252 79.30 -12.34 -18.03
N ALA A 253 79.74 -13.50 -17.50
CA ALA A 253 80.63 -13.60 -16.34
C ALA A 253 81.01 -15.07 -16.04
N VAL A 254 82.26 -15.31 -15.65
CA VAL A 254 82.74 -16.56 -15.06
C VAL A 254 83.14 -16.29 -13.60
N ASN A 255 82.64 -17.14 -12.68
CA ASN A 255 83.02 -17.34 -11.28
C ASN A 255 83.22 -16.13 -10.34
N LEU A 256 82.41 -16.09 -9.27
CA LEU A 256 82.93 -16.07 -7.89
C LEU A 256 81.88 -16.55 -6.87
N ASP A 257 82.26 -17.61 -6.16
CA ASP A 257 81.87 -18.12 -4.84
C ASP A 257 80.47 -17.93 -4.21
N ASN A 258 79.96 -19.10 -3.78
CA ASN A 258 79.24 -19.39 -2.52
C ASN A 258 77.77 -18.96 -2.31
N ALA A 259 76.96 -20.00 -2.14
CA ALA A 259 76.02 -20.22 -1.03
C ALA A 259 75.24 -19.01 -0.48
N ASP A 260 74.05 -18.77 -1.02
CA ASP A 260 72.79 -18.54 -0.26
C ASP A 260 71.60 -18.22 -1.22
N PHE A 261 71.20 -19.18 -2.06
CA PHE A 261 69.98 -19.00 -2.88
C PHE A 261 69.18 -20.29 -3.20
N THR A 262 69.61 -21.46 -2.76
CA THR A 262 68.91 -22.74 -3.00
C THR A 262 67.76 -23.02 -2.03
N ALA A 263 67.21 -21.98 -1.37
CA ALA A 263 66.21 -22.10 -0.31
C ALA A 263 64.80 -21.58 -0.65
N SER A 264 64.56 -20.97 -1.82
CA SER A 264 63.27 -20.33 -2.15
C SER A 264 62.51 -20.90 -3.36
N VAL A 265 63.10 -21.83 -4.12
CA VAL A 265 62.58 -22.24 -5.45
C VAL A 265 61.66 -23.48 -5.40
N ASN A 266 61.55 -24.17 -4.27
CA ASN A 266 60.73 -25.40 -4.13
C ASN A 266 59.35 -25.18 -3.49
N ASN A 267 58.76 -24.00 -3.67
CA ASN A 267 57.33 -23.80 -3.45
C ASN A 267 56.62 -23.71 -4.80
N ALA A 268 56.18 -24.85 -5.32
CA ALA A 268 54.96 -24.84 -6.13
C ALA A 268 53.85 -24.20 -5.28
N PRO A 269 52.94 -23.38 -5.87
CA PRO A 269 51.81 -22.83 -5.15
C PRO A 269 50.81 -23.96 -4.83
N THR A 270 51.12 -24.68 -3.76
CA THR A 270 50.16 -25.47 -3.00
C THR A 270 49.07 -24.56 -2.44
N ASN A 271 47.93 -25.12 -2.03
CA ASN A 271 46.66 -24.43 -1.75
C ASN A 271 46.67 -23.44 -0.55
N THR A 272 47.83 -22.96 -0.13
CA THR A 272 48.10 -22.17 1.06
C THR A 272 47.86 -20.67 0.83
N GLU A 273 48.16 -20.12 -0.35
CA GLU A 273 47.87 -18.70 -0.68
C GLU A 273 46.36 -18.41 -0.78
N THR A 274 45.55 -19.43 -1.08
CA THR A 274 44.09 -19.31 -1.10
C THR A 274 43.50 -19.14 0.29
N HIS A 275 44.17 -19.70 1.30
CA HIS A 275 43.77 -19.56 2.70
C HIS A 275 44.24 -18.24 3.32
N SER A 276 45.39 -17.68 2.95
CA SER A 276 45.82 -16.37 3.50
C SER A 276 44.87 -15.24 3.10
N GLN A 277 44.57 -15.06 1.81
CA GLN A 277 43.68 -13.98 1.37
C GLN A 277 42.24 -14.11 1.90
N THR A 278 41.72 -15.33 2.07
CA THR A 278 40.37 -15.53 2.62
C THR A 278 40.32 -15.37 4.14
N THR A 279 41.36 -15.80 4.87
CA THR A 279 41.44 -15.60 6.33
C THR A 279 41.72 -14.15 6.74
N ASP A 280 42.35 -13.35 5.87
CA ASP A 280 42.51 -11.90 6.11
C ASP A 280 41.22 -11.11 5.84
N LEU A 281 40.37 -11.52 4.89
CA LEU A 281 39.10 -10.84 4.61
C LEU A 281 38.08 -10.99 5.76
N ASP A 282 38.13 -12.10 6.50
CA ASP A 282 37.27 -12.32 7.67
C ASP A 282 37.76 -11.57 8.93
N LYS A 283 38.96 -10.99 8.93
CA LYS A 283 39.45 -10.05 9.96
C LYS A 283 38.94 -8.61 9.76
N LEU A 284 38.35 -8.29 8.60
CA LEU A 284 37.85 -6.93 8.29
C LEU A 284 36.48 -6.64 8.90
N SER A 285 36.15 -5.35 9.00
CA SER A 285 34.91 -4.87 9.63
C SER A 285 33.64 -5.45 8.96
N ARG A 286 32.59 -5.68 9.76
CA ARG A 286 31.32 -6.26 9.24
C ARG A 286 30.72 -5.41 8.12
N LEU A 287 30.84 -4.08 8.20
CA LEU A 287 30.39 -3.17 7.14
C LEU A 287 31.18 -3.35 5.84
N TYR A 288 32.50 -3.55 5.90
CA TYR A 288 33.26 -3.89 4.69
C TYR A 288 32.82 -5.23 4.10
N ARG A 289 32.68 -6.27 4.92
CA ARG A 289 32.20 -7.61 4.49
C ARG A 289 30.79 -7.54 3.86
N PHE A 290 29.95 -6.62 4.34
CA PHE A 290 28.64 -6.30 3.75
C PHE A 290 28.78 -5.61 2.39
N PHE A 291 29.57 -4.53 2.26
CA PHE A 291 29.73 -3.81 1.00
C PHE A 291 30.43 -4.66 -0.07
N ASP A 292 31.45 -5.46 0.28
CA ASP A 292 32.05 -6.46 -0.62
C ASP A 292 30.98 -7.42 -1.15
N SER A 293 30.18 -8.00 -0.24
CA SER A 293 29.13 -8.95 -0.62
C SER A 293 28.03 -8.32 -1.47
N LEU A 294 27.69 -7.07 -1.22
CA LEU A 294 26.76 -6.29 -2.05
C LEU A 294 27.34 -6.02 -3.45
N ILE A 295 28.63 -5.67 -3.56
CA ILE A 295 29.30 -5.43 -4.86
C ILE A 295 29.34 -6.73 -5.69
N TYR A 296 29.77 -7.85 -5.11
CA TYR A 296 29.76 -9.14 -5.81
C TYR A 296 28.34 -9.58 -6.22
N TYR A 297 27.33 -9.30 -5.40
CA TYR A 297 25.92 -9.51 -5.76
C TYR A 297 25.48 -8.64 -6.95
N ILE A 298 25.80 -7.34 -6.93
CA ILE A 298 25.51 -6.40 -8.02
C ILE A 298 26.21 -6.82 -9.33
N MET A 299 27.47 -7.23 -9.27
CA MET A 299 28.20 -7.72 -10.46
C MET A 299 27.56 -9.00 -11.01
N SER A 300 27.28 -9.97 -10.13
CA SER A 300 26.62 -11.25 -10.46
C SER A 300 25.24 -11.08 -11.09
N ARG A 301 24.51 -9.99 -10.77
CA ARG A 301 23.16 -9.69 -11.28
C ARG A 301 23.08 -8.37 -12.06
N SER A 302 24.18 -7.97 -12.69
CA SER A 302 24.30 -6.70 -13.43
C SER A 302 23.29 -6.54 -14.58
N GLU A 303 22.75 -7.64 -15.13
CA GLU A 303 21.63 -7.61 -16.10
C GLU A 303 20.35 -7.00 -15.48
N LEU A 304 20.00 -7.38 -14.25
CA LEU A 304 18.79 -6.91 -13.56
C LEU A 304 18.96 -5.46 -13.12
N VAL A 305 20.18 -5.04 -12.78
CA VAL A 305 20.52 -3.65 -12.51
C VAL A 305 20.30 -2.79 -13.75
N CYS A 306 20.72 -3.24 -14.93
CA CYS A 306 20.44 -2.55 -16.19
C CYS A 306 18.94 -2.45 -16.48
N TYR A 307 18.19 -3.54 -16.34
CA TYR A 307 16.74 -3.52 -16.55
C TYR A 307 16.03 -2.59 -15.56
N SER A 308 16.48 -2.57 -14.31
CA SER A 308 15.94 -1.67 -13.27
C SER A 308 16.24 -0.20 -13.62
N ALA A 309 17.46 0.12 -14.04
CA ALA A 309 17.84 1.45 -14.50
C ALA A 309 17.04 1.90 -15.73
N MET A 310 16.74 0.99 -16.67
CA MET A 310 15.89 1.26 -17.83
C MET A 310 14.44 1.55 -17.45
N VAL A 311 13.84 0.78 -16.54
CA VAL A 311 12.48 1.02 -16.01
C VAL A 311 12.43 2.31 -15.20
N ILE A 312 13.41 2.59 -14.34
CA ILE A 312 13.52 3.84 -13.57
C ILE A 312 13.66 5.04 -14.52
N ASN A 313 14.47 4.93 -15.57
CA ASN A 313 14.61 6.00 -16.55
C ASN A 313 13.30 6.27 -17.31
N HIS A 314 12.49 5.23 -17.58
CA HIS A 314 11.17 5.42 -18.17
C HIS A 314 10.17 6.02 -17.16
N LEU A 315 10.19 5.57 -15.89
CA LEU A 315 9.37 6.12 -14.80
C LEU A 315 9.60 7.63 -14.61
N THR A 316 10.84 8.10 -14.62
CA THR A 316 11.16 9.54 -14.42
C THR A 316 10.87 10.40 -15.65
N SER A 317 10.79 9.81 -16.85
CA SER A 317 10.67 10.56 -18.11
C SER A 317 9.32 10.45 -18.81
N GLY A 318 8.53 9.41 -18.55
CA GLY A 318 7.15 9.26 -19.01
C GLY A 318 6.92 9.39 -20.52
N SER A 319 7.94 9.12 -21.35
CA SER A 319 8.01 9.61 -22.73
C SER A 319 8.08 8.52 -23.80
N ILE A 320 7.60 8.82 -25.00
CA ILE A 320 7.70 7.91 -26.16
C ILE A 320 9.16 7.58 -26.52
N LEU A 321 10.10 8.50 -26.26
CA LEU A 321 11.54 8.27 -26.47
C LEU A 321 12.17 7.31 -25.44
N SER A 322 11.53 7.09 -24.29
CA SER A 322 12.00 6.10 -23.30
C SER A 322 11.19 4.80 -23.31
N MET A 323 10.00 4.78 -23.90
CA MET A 323 9.12 3.60 -24.01
C MET A 323 9.74 2.37 -24.70
N PRO A 324 10.60 2.49 -25.73
CA PRO A 324 11.31 1.34 -26.28
C PRO A 324 12.22 0.61 -25.29
N LEU A 325 12.70 1.28 -24.24
CA LEU A 325 13.55 0.68 -23.22
C LEU A 325 12.83 -0.47 -22.46
N PRO A 326 11.73 -0.25 -21.70
CA PRO A 326 11.02 -1.34 -21.03
C PRO A 326 10.41 -2.35 -22.00
N LEU A 327 9.93 -1.91 -23.17
CA LEU A 327 9.42 -2.84 -24.19
C LEU A 327 10.50 -3.83 -24.64
N SER A 328 11.73 -3.38 -24.88
CA SER A 328 12.82 -4.29 -25.27
C SER A 328 13.20 -5.26 -24.15
N ILE A 329 13.04 -4.89 -22.88
CA ILE A 329 13.28 -5.80 -21.75
C ILE A 329 12.28 -6.97 -21.79
N PHE A 330 10.98 -6.66 -21.80
CA PHE A 330 9.93 -7.65 -21.62
C PHE A 330 9.58 -8.44 -22.89
N LEU A 331 9.89 -7.91 -24.08
CA LEU A 331 9.59 -8.53 -25.37
C LEU A 331 10.82 -9.11 -26.08
N TRP A 332 12.05 -8.84 -25.62
CA TRP A 332 13.28 -9.36 -26.25
C TRP A 332 14.35 -9.82 -25.25
N ALA A 333 14.65 -9.04 -24.20
CA ALA A 333 15.80 -9.34 -23.32
C ALA A 333 15.56 -10.50 -22.35
N MET A 334 14.39 -10.55 -21.70
CA MET A 334 14.10 -11.53 -20.62
C MET A 334 13.55 -12.87 -21.11
N LEU A 335 13.17 -12.98 -22.39
CA LEU A 335 12.68 -14.22 -23.00
C LEU A 335 13.77 -15.30 -23.19
N PRO A 336 14.96 -15.01 -23.75
CA PRO A 336 16.05 -15.98 -23.81
C PRO A 336 16.69 -16.21 -22.43
N SER A 337 17.44 -17.31 -22.29
CA SER A 337 18.28 -17.60 -21.11
C SER A 337 19.30 -16.49 -20.83
N ARG A 338 19.78 -15.83 -21.89
CA ARG A 338 20.66 -14.66 -21.82
C ARG A 338 20.45 -13.76 -23.04
N PRO A 339 20.42 -12.42 -22.91
CA PRO A 339 20.31 -11.53 -24.06
C PRO A 339 21.56 -11.61 -24.96
N SER A 340 21.35 -11.50 -26.26
CA SER A 340 22.43 -11.56 -27.26
C SER A 340 23.35 -10.33 -27.18
N ARG A 341 24.57 -10.46 -27.71
CA ARG A 341 25.48 -9.32 -27.93
C ARG A 341 24.80 -8.19 -28.72
N ASN A 342 23.95 -8.55 -29.70
CA ASN A 342 23.25 -7.59 -30.55
C ASN A 342 22.25 -6.75 -29.75
N TYR A 343 21.47 -7.36 -28.83
CA TYR A 343 20.58 -6.63 -27.93
C TYR A 343 21.34 -5.54 -27.16
N TRP A 344 22.47 -5.90 -26.53
CA TRP A 344 23.27 -4.96 -25.73
C TRP A 344 23.91 -3.85 -26.56
N ILE A 345 24.33 -4.13 -27.81
CA ILE A 345 24.83 -3.09 -28.72
C ILE A 345 23.68 -2.15 -29.12
N THR A 346 22.54 -2.70 -29.55
CA THR A 346 21.36 -1.91 -29.95
C THR A 346 20.89 -1.00 -28.82
N ILE A 347 20.81 -1.49 -27.58
CA ILE A 347 20.32 -0.67 -26.47
C ILE A 347 21.31 0.43 -26.04
N ILE A 348 22.62 0.16 -26.08
CA ILE A 348 23.65 1.19 -25.82
C ILE A 348 23.56 2.29 -26.87
N THR A 349 23.62 1.94 -28.17
CA THR A 349 23.52 2.91 -29.27
C THR A 349 22.19 3.67 -29.25
N TYR A 350 21.08 3.01 -28.86
CA TYR A 350 19.80 3.68 -28.67
C TYR A 350 19.84 4.69 -27.51
N THR A 351 20.43 4.34 -26.36
CA THR A 351 20.56 5.29 -25.23
C THR A 351 21.48 6.46 -25.56
N GLU A 352 22.59 6.24 -26.27
CA GLU A 352 23.48 7.30 -26.77
C GLU A 352 22.71 8.25 -27.71
N ALA A 353 22.01 7.70 -28.71
CA ALA A 353 21.20 8.49 -29.64
C ALA A 353 20.07 9.26 -28.94
N MET A 354 19.37 8.63 -27.99
CA MET A 354 18.32 9.26 -27.18
C MET A 354 18.87 10.43 -26.35
N ILE A 355 20.05 10.28 -25.74
CA ILE A 355 20.71 11.37 -24.99
C ILE A 355 21.07 12.53 -25.92
N VAL A 356 21.65 12.25 -27.09
CA VAL A 356 21.99 13.28 -28.09
C VAL A 356 20.73 14.01 -28.57
N VAL A 357 19.66 13.29 -28.87
CA VAL A 357 18.36 13.87 -29.27
C VAL A 357 17.79 14.76 -28.17
N LYS A 358 17.71 14.27 -26.92
CA LYS A 358 17.24 15.05 -25.77
C LYS A 358 18.09 16.32 -25.54
N TYR A 359 19.40 16.22 -25.73
CA TYR A 359 20.34 17.34 -25.57
C TYR A 359 20.16 18.41 -26.65
N ILE A 360 20.08 18.02 -27.93
CA ILE A 360 19.81 18.95 -29.05
C ILE A 360 18.54 19.77 -28.78
N PHE A 361 17.48 19.13 -28.27
CA PHE A 361 16.24 19.83 -27.99
C PHE A 361 16.20 20.63 -26.67
N GLN A 362 17.29 20.76 -25.90
CA GLN A 362 17.32 21.66 -24.72
C GLN A 362 17.52 23.15 -25.07
N PHE A 363 17.94 23.48 -26.28
CA PHE A 363 18.26 24.87 -26.64
C PHE A 363 17.00 25.76 -26.72
N ARG A 364 17.14 27.03 -26.30
CA ARG A 364 16.05 28.03 -26.29
C ARG A 364 15.62 28.52 -27.68
N PHE A 365 16.25 28.06 -28.77
CA PHE A 365 15.85 28.44 -30.13
C PHE A 365 14.55 27.75 -30.60
N TYR A 366 14.17 26.65 -29.95
CA TYR A 366 12.90 25.98 -30.24
C TYR A 366 11.72 26.74 -29.60
N PRO A 367 10.61 26.99 -30.32
CA PRO A 367 9.49 27.79 -29.81
C PRO A 367 8.92 27.30 -28.48
N TRP A 368 8.83 25.99 -28.29
CA TRP A 368 8.33 25.35 -27.05
C TRP A 368 9.26 25.49 -25.83
N ASN A 369 10.51 25.93 -26.03
CA ASN A 369 11.47 26.23 -24.95
C ASN A 369 11.60 27.76 -24.71
N ALA A 370 10.91 28.59 -25.48
CA ALA A 370 11.01 30.05 -25.43
C ALA A 370 9.95 30.69 -24.51
N SER A 371 8.76 30.09 -24.40
CA SER A 371 7.68 30.54 -23.52
C SER A 371 7.83 30.06 -22.08
N GLU A 372 7.61 30.96 -21.11
CA GLU A 372 7.55 30.60 -19.67
C GLU A 372 6.20 29.97 -19.30
N ILE A 373 5.17 30.16 -20.13
CA ILE A 373 3.87 29.49 -20.00
C ILE A 373 4.03 28.06 -20.49
N ILE A 374 4.16 27.12 -19.55
CA ILE A 374 4.08 25.69 -19.83
C ILE A 374 2.60 25.34 -20.01
N GLU A 375 2.18 25.03 -21.24
CA GLU A 375 0.91 24.35 -21.45
C GLU A 375 0.99 22.94 -20.83
N ASN A 376 0.46 22.80 -19.62
CA ASN A 376 0.35 21.54 -18.87
C ASN A 376 -0.67 20.56 -19.50
N ASN A 377 -0.87 20.60 -20.81
CA ASN A 377 -1.69 19.64 -21.54
C ASN A 377 -0.88 18.33 -21.71
N PRO A 378 -1.26 17.20 -21.08
CA PRO A 378 -0.49 15.96 -21.17
C PRO A 378 -0.39 15.42 -22.60
N LEU A 379 -1.33 15.78 -23.48
CA LEU A 379 -1.38 15.33 -24.87
C LEU A 379 -0.60 16.22 -25.85
N SER A 380 0.15 17.22 -25.38
CA SER A 380 0.99 18.02 -26.27
C SER A 380 2.09 17.14 -26.90
N PRO A 381 2.43 17.31 -28.20
CA PRO A 381 3.46 16.49 -28.85
C PRO A 381 4.82 16.56 -28.15
N VAL A 382 5.17 17.72 -27.57
CA VAL A 382 6.45 17.92 -26.86
C VAL A 382 6.48 17.11 -25.55
N ASN A 383 5.35 17.06 -24.83
CA ASN A 383 5.16 16.27 -23.62
C ASN A 383 5.20 14.76 -23.93
N ILE A 384 4.41 14.30 -24.92
CA ILE A 384 4.34 12.88 -25.32
C ILE A 384 5.72 12.37 -25.79
N ILE A 385 6.43 13.13 -26.64
CA ILE A 385 7.74 12.71 -27.14
C ILE A 385 8.80 12.83 -26.02
N GLY A 386 8.56 13.67 -25.01
CA GLY A 386 9.44 13.88 -23.84
C GLY A 386 10.61 14.82 -24.12
N ILE A 387 10.40 15.77 -25.03
CA ILE A 387 11.39 16.70 -25.58
C ILE A 387 11.58 17.95 -24.71
N ASN A 388 10.69 18.19 -23.75
CA ASN A 388 10.71 19.33 -22.82
C ASN A 388 12.09 19.60 -22.20
N ARG A 389 12.32 20.87 -21.87
CA ARG A 389 13.44 21.28 -21.04
C ARG A 389 13.41 20.54 -19.69
N ARG A 390 14.45 19.77 -19.36
CA ARG A 390 14.48 18.88 -18.20
C ARG A 390 15.22 19.48 -17.01
N GLU A 391 14.75 19.14 -15.82
CA GLU A 391 15.49 19.34 -14.56
C GLU A 391 16.65 18.34 -14.43
N ASN A 392 17.65 18.70 -13.63
CA ASN A 392 18.91 17.94 -13.45
C ASN A 392 18.70 16.46 -13.06
N ALA A 393 17.59 16.11 -12.41
CA ALA A 393 17.30 14.74 -11.99
C ALA A 393 17.03 13.79 -13.17
N ALA A 394 16.36 14.26 -14.23
CA ALA A 394 16.01 13.41 -15.37
C ALA A 394 17.20 13.17 -16.32
N SER A 395 18.10 14.14 -16.46
CA SER A 395 19.37 13.95 -17.18
C SER A 395 20.35 13.07 -16.40
N ALA A 396 20.34 13.14 -15.06
CA ALA A 396 21.11 12.22 -14.22
C ALA A 396 20.64 10.76 -14.38
N ALA A 397 19.34 10.50 -14.52
CA ALA A 397 18.80 9.15 -14.77
C ALA A 397 19.26 8.57 -16.12
N ASP A 398 19.24 9.38 -17.19
CA ASP A 398 19.75 9.00 -18.51
C ASP A 398 21.26 8.67 -18.47
N LEU A 399 22.07 9.46 -17.73
CA LEU A 399 23.50 9.20 -17.55
C LEU A 399 23.79 7.95 -16.70
N PHE A 400 23.03 7.75 -15.63
CA PHE A 400 23.14 6.56 -14.77
C PHE A 400 22.79 5.27 -15.52
N LEU A 401 21.78 5.32 -16.40
CA LEU A 401 21.46 4.23 -17.31
C LEU A 401 22.63 3.90 -18.24
N LEU A 402 23.22 4.92 -18.89
CA LEU A 402 24.36 4.72 -19.80
C LEU A 402 25.55 4.10 -19.05
N LEU A 403 25.89 4.63 -17.87
CA LEU A 403 26.94 4.08 -17.00
C LEU A 403 26.68 2.61 -16.64
N SER A 404 25.43 2.27 -16.27
CA SER A 404 25.03 0.90 -15.93
C SER A 404 25.21 -0.07 -17.10
N LEU A 405 24.81 0.34 -18.31
CA LEU A 405 24.97 -0.46 -19.53
C LEU A 405 26.46 -0.68 -19.88
N PHE A 406 27.30 0.35 -19.77
CA PHE A 406 28.74 0.21 -19.97
C PHE A 406 29.40 -0.65 -18.88
N PHE A 407 28.95 -0.57 -17.63
CA PHE A 407 29.42 -1.41 -16.54
C PHE A 407 29.08 -2.89 -16.78
N HIS A 408 27.84 -3.22 -17.16
CA HIS A 408 27.46 -4.58 -17.54
C HIS A 408 28.25 -5.08 -18.76
N ARG A 409 28.42 -4.25 -19.80
CA ARG A 409 29.28 -4.55 -20.96
C ARG A 409 30.73 -4.83 -20.55
N SER A 410 31.25 -4.13 -19.54
CA SER A 410 32.59 -4.39 -18.98
C SER A 410 32.65 -5.78 -18.36
N ILE A 411 31.72 -6.14 -17.48
CA ILE A 411 31.64 -7.47 -16.84
C ILE A 411 31.53 -8.58 -17.91
N LEU A 412 30.68 -8.41 -18.93
CA LEU A 412 30.55 -9.39 -20.01
C LEU A 412 31.84 -9.57 -20.83
N LYS A 413 32.66 -8.51 -20.99
CA LYS A 413 33.98 -8.62 -21.61
C LYS A 413 34.99 -9.31 -20.68
N GLN A 414 34.97 -9.00 -19.39
CA GLN A 414 35.86 -9.59 -18.39
C GLN A 414 35.68 -11.11 -18.27
N LEU A 415 34.46 -11.61 -18.43
CA LEU A 415 34.13 -13.04 -18.47
C LEU A 415 34.26 -13.67 -19.87
N GLY A 416 34.70 -12.92 -20.90
CA GLY A 416 34.75 -13.37 -22.31
C GLY A 416 33.40 -13.65 -22.98
N LEU A 417 32.30 -13.42 -22.27
CA LEU A 417 30.92 -13.64 -22.68
C LEU A 417 30.39 -12.63 -23.72
N TRP A 418 31.26 -11.77 -24.29
CA TRP A 418 30.93 -10.70 -25.27
C TRP A 418 31.33 -11.04 -26.73
N LYS A 419 31.77 -12.27 -27.03
CA LYS A 419 32.05 -12.70 -28.42
C LYS A 419 30.76 -12.89 -29.23
N ALA A 420 30.83 -12.79 -30.55
CA ALA A 420 29.71 -13.15 -31.45
C ALA A 420 29.72 -14.65 -31.74
N GLU A 421 28.57 -15.20 -32.08
CA GLU A 421 28.39 -16.62 -32.42
C GLU A 421 29.12 -16.99 -33.73
N THR A 422 29.30 -16.01 -34.62
CA THR A 422 30.15 -16.11 -35.82
C THR A 422 31.63 -16.27 -35.49
N ASP A 423 32.11 -15.65 -34.40
CA ASP A 423 33.53 -15.71 -33.99
C ASP A 423 33.95 -17.14 -33.54
N LEU A 424 32.99 -18.05 -33.36
CA LEU A 424 33.20 -19.48 -33.09
C LEU A 424 33.23 -20.33 -34.35
N ILE A 425 32.62 -19.86 -35.45
CA ILE A 425 32.57 -20.57 -36.75
C ILE A 425 33.83 -20.26 -37.57
N ASP A 426 34.38 -19.05 -37.44
CA ASP A 426 35.60 -18.61 -38.13
C ASP A 426 36.89 -19.34 -37.68
N GLN A 427 36.85 -20.20 -36.65
CA GLN A 427 38.01 -21.05 -36.32
C GLN A 427 38.09 -22.36 -37.10
N ASP A 428 36.98 -22.84 -37.70
CA ASP A 428 36.94 -24.16 -38.36
C ASP A 428 36.78 -24.10 -39.90
N VAL A 429 36.29 -23.00 -40.50
CA VAL A 429 36.06 -22.94 -41.97
C VAL A 429 36.47 -21.60 -42.60
N VAL A 430 37.75 -21.45 -42.93
CA VAL A 430 38.21 -20.40 -43.86
C VAL A 430 38.15 -20.91 -45.31
N ARG A 431 37.20 -20.41 -46.10
CA ARG A 431 37.39 -20.08 -47.53
C ARG A 431 36.30 -19.13 -48.06
N PRO A 432 36.59 -18.29 -49.07
CA PRO A 432 35.81 -17.08 -49.32
C PRO A 432 34.61 -17.31 -50.24
N VAL A 433 33.41 -16.93 -49.77
CA VAL A 433 32.22 -16.70 -50.61
C VAL A 433 31.48 -15.44 -50.14
N GLN A 434 32.14 -14.29 -50.30
CA GLN A 434 31.47 -12.98 -50.30
C GLN A 434 31.91 -12.19 -51.52
N GLN A 435 31.24 -12.44 -52.65
CA GLN A 435 31.13 -11.46 -53.71
C GLN A 435 29.68 -11.45 -54.22
N GLU A 436 29.13 -10.24 -54.31
CA GLU A 436 27.81 -9.87 -54.86
C GLU A 436 26.56 -10.29 -54.07
N LEU A 437 26.09 -9.38 -53.21
CA LEU A 437 24.66 -9.24 -52.89
C LEU A 437 24.32 -7.76 -52.75
N SER A 438 23.18 -7.32 -53.29
CA SER A 438 22.90 -5.90 -53.49
C SER A 438 22.43 -5.18 -52.20
N GLN A 439 22.75 -3.88 -52.07
CA GLN A 439 22.39 -3.10 -50.86
C GLN A 439 20.88 -2.98 -50.61
N SER A 440 20.04 -3.13 -51.63
CA SER A 440 18.57 -3.13 -51.53
C SER A 440 18.01 -4.45 -50.98
N GLU A 441 18.71 -5.56 -51.16
CA GLU A 441 18.35 -6.85 -50.55
C GLU A 441 18.75 -6.88 -49.07
N ILE A 442 19.92 -6.31 -48.73
CA ILE A 442 20.40 -6.20 -47.35
C ILE A 442 19.41 -5.45 -46.44
N SER A 443 18.67 -4.46 -46.93
CA SER A 443 17.67 -3.73 -46.14
C SER A 443 16.38 -4.52 -45.89
N LYS A 444 15.85 -5.22 -46.92
CA LYS A 444 14.71 -6.14 -46.77
C LYS A 444 15.03 -7.33 -45.87
N VAL A 445 16.23 -7.89 -46.02
CA VAL A 445 16.73 -8.99 -45.18
C VAL A 445 16.93 -8.51 -43.72
N LYS A 446 17.40 -7.27 -43.50
CA LYS A 446 17.48 -6.66 -42.16
C LYS A 446 16.15 -6.52 -41.43
N SER A 447 15.09 -6.08 -42.12
CA SER A 447 13.75 -5.96 -41.51
C SER A 447 13.19 -7.33 -41.09
N GLY A 448 13.48 -8.38 -41.87
CA GLY A 448 13.07 -9.75 -41.57
C GLY A 448 13.75 -10.35 -40.33
N TYR A 449 15.00 -9.99 -40.03
CA TYR A 449 15.72 -10.60 -38.88
C TYR A 449 15.07 -10.32 -37.53
N PHE A 450 14.43 -9.17 -37.28
CA PHE A 450 13.86 -8.91 -35.96
C PHE A 450 12.71 -9.86 -35.63
N LEU A 451 11.72 -9.96 -36.52
CA LEU A 451 10.63 -10.93 -36.38
C LEU A 451 11.18 -12.36 -36.41
N LYS A 452 12.13 -12.66 -37.31
CA LYS A 452 12.74 -13.99 -37.43
C LYS A 452 13.51 -14.38 -36.18
N THR A 453 14.23 -13.49 -35.51
CA THR A 453 14.90 -13.77 -34.22
C THR A 453 13.87 -14.01 -33.11
N ILE A 454 12.76 -13.27 -33.05
CA ILE A 454 11.68 -13.56 -32.09
C ILE A 454 11.03 -14.92 -32.38
N ILE A 455 10.79 -15.25 -33.65
CA ILE A 455 10.23 -16.53 -34.09
C ILE A 455 11.22 -17.68 -33.87
N ASP A 456 12.52 -17.48 -34.05
CA ASP A 456 13.56 -18.49 -33.84
C ASP A 456 13.81 -18.71 -32.34
N VAL A 457 13.71 -17.67 -31.49
CA VAL A 457 13.65 -17.80 -30.01
C VAL A 457 12.38 -18.54 -29.57
N TYR A 458 11.25 -18.34 -30.26
CA TYR A 458 10.01 -19.10 -30.03
C TYR A 458 10.08 -20.55 -30.56
N ARG A 459 10.92 -20.82 -31.56
CA ARG A 459 11.08 -22.13 -32.21
C ARG A 459 12.16 -22.99 -31.57
N GLN A 460 13.17 -22.39 -30.94
CA GLN A 460 14.15 -23.14 -30.14
C GLN A 460 13.38 -23.90 -29.02
N PRO A 461 13.54 -25.24 -28.92
CA PRO A 461 12.88 -26.00 -27.86
C PRO A 461 13.38 -25.49 -26.51
N GLN A 462 12.50 -25.47 -25.51
CA GLN A 462 12.77 -24.98 -24.15
C GLN A 462 13.99 -25.72 -23.54
N GLN A 463 15.18 -25.14 -23.70
CA GLN A 463 16.46 -25.80 -23.40
C GLN A 463 16.88 -25.69 -21.93
N SER A 464 16.25 -24.82 -21.13
CA SER A 464 16.44 -24.84 -19.68
C SER A 464 15.59 -25.94 -19.05
N SER A 465 16.22 -27.07 -18.72
CA SER A 465 15.67 -28.10 -17.83
C SER A 465 15.41 -27.59 -16.40
N PHE A 466 15.91 -26.39 -16.06
CA PHE A 466 15.66 -25.75 -14.77
C PHE A 466 14.25 -25.12 -14.70
N VAL A 467 13.24 -25.96 -14.50
CA VAL A 467 11.86 -25.49 -14.33
C VAL A 467 11.62 -24.98 -12.89
N ARG A 468 10.99 -23.80 -12.74
CA ARG A 468 10.63 -23.22 -11.44
C ARG A 468 9.23 -22.62 -11.49
N ASP A 469 8.43 -22.90 -10.46
CA ASP A 469 7.18 -22.18 -10.21
C ASP A 469 7.46 -20.74 -9.73
N VAL A 470 6.97 -19.76 -10.50
CA VAL A 470 7.11 -18.31 -10.25
C VAL A 470 5.73 -17.66 -10.07
N TYR A 471 4.63 -18.41 -10.24
CA TYR A 471 3.28 -17.85 -10.34
C TYR A 471 2.82 -17.17 -9.04
N ALA A 472 3.23 -17.69 -7.87
CA ALA A 472 2.89 -17.07 -6.59
C ALA A 472 3.44 -15.64 -6.46
N SER A 473 4.64 -15.36 -6.99
CA SER A 473 5.23 -14.02 -7.00
C SER A 473 4.58 -13.11 -8.03
N LEU A 474 4.21 -13.65 -9.20
CA LEU A 474 3.46 -12.94 -10.23
C LEU A 474 2.09 -12.47 -9.69
N PHE A 475 1.32 -13.38 -9.11
CA PHE A 475 0.01 -13.10 -8.52
C PHE A 475 0.10 -12.07 -7.38
N PHE A 476 1.13 -12.15 -6.53
CA PHE A 476 1.35 -11.16 -5.47
C PHE A 476 1.54 -9.74 -6.02
N CYS A 477 2.31 -9.57 -7.09
CA CYS A 477 2.49 -8.25 -7.71
C CYS A 477 1.19 -7.72 -8.35
N ASP A 478 0.39 -8.58 -8.99
CA ASP A 478 -0.91 -8.18 -9.54
C ASP A 478 -1.99 -7.91 -8.48
N PHE A 479 -1.92 -8.58 -7.33
CA PHE A 479 -2.71 -8.24 -6.14
C PHE A 479 -2.30 -6.87 -5.56
N MET A 480 -0.99 -6.60 -5.43
CA MET A 480 -0.51 -5.29 -4.98
C MET A 480 -0.93 -4.16 -5.94
N ASN A 481 -0.89 -4.41 -7.26
CA ASN A 481 -1.44 -3.48 -8.26
C ASN A 481 -2.93 -3.16 -8.00
N MET A 482 -3.74 -4.16 -7.63
CA MET A 482 -5.17 -3.99 -7.36
C MET A 482 -5.38 -3.14 -6.09
N VAL A 483 -4.57 -3.39 -5.05
CA VAL A 483 -4.59 -2.59 -3.82
C VAL A 483 -4.17 -1.13 -4.10
N ILE A 484 -3.14 -0.89 -4.93
CA ILE A 484 -2.72 0.47 -5.33
C ILE A 484 -3.87 1.20 -6.06
N VAL A 485 -4.55 0.53 -7.00
CA VAL A 485 -5.72 1.09 -7.69
C VAL A 485 -6.79 1.52 -6.68
N ILE A 486 -7.16 0.65 -5.74
CA ILE A 486 -8.20 0.91 -4.74
C ILE A 486 -7.82 2.06 -3.79
N LEU A 487 -6.58 2.07 -3.28
CA LEU A 487 -6.12 3.10 -2.33
C LEU A 487 -6.01 4.49 -2.95
N PHE A 488 -5.65 4.58 -4.23
CA PHE A 488 -5.43 5.84 -4.94
C PHE A 488 -6.52 6.15 -5.98
N TYR A 489 -7.75 5.65 -5.80
CA TYR A 489 -8.85 5.77 -6.79
C TYR A 489 -9.03 7.21 -7.34
N SER A 490 -8.92 8.23 -6.46
CA SER A 490 -9.01 9.65 -6.81
C SER A 490 -7.95 10.11 -7.84
N GLN A 491 -6.75 9.52 -7.82
CA GLN A 491 -5.66 9.86 -8.76
C GLN A 491 -5.76 9.11 -10.10
N PHE A 492 -6.63 8.12 -10.23
CA PHE A 492 -6.84 7.36 -11.47
C PHE A 492 -8.02 7.88 -12.32
N GLY A 493 -8.72 8.92 -11.85
CA GLY A 493 -9.74 9.67 -12.62
C GLY A 493 -11.18 9.43 -12.16
N VAL A 494 -12.13 9.74 -13.06
CA VAL A 494 -13.57 9.63 -12.82
C VAL A 494 -13.94 8.20 -12.35
N PRO A 495 -14.85 8.04 -11.36
CA PRO A 495 -15.18 6.73 -10.77
C PRO A 495 -15.51 5.60 -11.76
N VAL A 496 -16.10 5.93 -12.92
CA VAL A 496 -16.40 4.96 -13.99
C VAL A 496 -15.14 4.39 -14.63
N ALA A 497 -14.14 5.21 -14.94
CA ALA A 497 -12.89 4.76 -15.54
C ALA A 497 -12.08 3.88 -14.57
N PHE A 498 -12.10 4.26 -13.28
CA PHE A 498 -11.55 3.45 -12.19
C PHE A 498 -12.22 2.07 -12.09
N LEU A 499 -13.55 2.00 -12.15
CA LEU A 499 -14.30 0.74 -12.05
C LEU A 499 -14.00 -0.19 -13.25
N VAL A 500 -13.95 0.38 -14.47
CA VAL A 500 -13.59 -0.37 -15.69
C VAL A 500 -12.15 -0.90 -15.60
N MET A 501 -11.20 -0.09 -15.11
CA MET A 501 -9.81 -0.53 -14.88
C MET A 501 -9.74 -1.71 -13.89
N LEU A 502 -10.45 -1.64 -12.76
CA LEU A 502 -10.48 -2.71 -11.75
C LEU A 502 -11.05 -4.01 -12.35
N LEU A 503 -12.16 -3.92 -13.08
CA LEU A 503 -12.80 -5.08 -13.72
C LEU A 503 -11.89 -5.73 -14.80
N ILE A 504 -11.22 -4.92 -15.63
CA ILE A 504 -10.23 -5.42 -16.60
C ILE A 504 -9.05 -6.08 -15.88
N GLN A 505 -8.52 -5.46 -14.82
CA GLN A 505 -7.40 -6.03 -14.06
C GLN A 505 -7.77 -7.37 -13.43
N PHE A 506 -8.96 -7.49 -12.83
CA PHE A 506 -9.48 -8.73 -12.26
C PHE A 506 -9.62 -9.83 -13.33
N LEU A 507 -10.17 -9.49 -14.50
CA LEU A 507 -10.30 -10.41 -15.64
C LEU A 507 -8.93 -10.86 -16.20
N LEU A 508 -7.93 -9.99 -16.23
CA LEU A 508 -6.56 -10.36 -16.61
C LEU A 508 -5.93 -11.36 -15.62
N ILE A 509 -6.16 -11.20 -14.31
CA ILE A 509 -5.69 -12.15 -13.27
C ILE A 509 -6.36 -13.53 -13.44
N ILE A 510 -7.66 -13.55 -13.75
CA ILE A 510 -8.43 -14.76 -14.05
C ILE A 510 -7.87 -15.50 -15.27
N ILE A 511 -7.61 -14.79 -16.38
CA ILE A 511 -7.03 -15.39 -17.60
C ILE A 511 -5.63 -15.95 -17.32
N ASP A 512 -4.80 -15.24 -16.55
CA ASP A 512 -3.46 -15.72 -16.21
C ASP A 512 -3.51 -16.98 -15.33
N ARG A 513 -4.45 -17.05 -14.37
CA ARG A 513 -4.70 -18.27 -13.58
C ARG A 513 -5.11 -19.45 -14.46
N ALA A 514 -6.00 -19.22 -15.43
CA ALA A 514 -6.43 -20.25 -16.38
C ALA A 514 -5.27 -20.78 -17.24
N LEU A 515 -4.43 -19.89 -17.78
CA LEU A 515 -3.23 -20.25 -18.55
C LEU A 515 -2.20 -20.99 -17.71
N TYR A 516 -2.05 -20.63 -16.43
CA TYR A 516 -1.20 -21.35 -15.47
C TYR A 516 -1.68 -22.79 -15.23
N LEU A 517 -2.97 -22.97 -14.90
CA LEU A 517 -3.53 -24.29 -14.59
C LEU A 517 -3.50 -25.23 -15.81
N ARG A 518 -3.81 -24.71 -17.00
CA ARG A 518 -3.72 -25.44 -18.28
C ARG A 518 -2.28 -25.63 -18.80
N ARG A 519 -1.25 -25.15 -18.07
CA ARG A 519 0.19 -25.29 -18.40
C ARG A 519 0.57 -24.79 -19.80
N ASN A 520 -0.20 -23.86 -20.38
CA ASN A 520 -0.10 -23.49 -21.79
C ASN A 520 0.90 -22.34 -22.04
N VAL A 521 2.17 -22.70 -22.25
CA VAL A 521 3.27 -21.72 -22.50
C VAL A 521 3.00 -20.86 -23.73
N ARG A 522 2.42 -21.40 -24.81
CA ARG A 522 2.12 -20.64 -26.04
C ARG A 522 1.06 -19.59 -25.78
N GLY A 523 -0.03 -19.96 -25.11
CA GLY A 523 -1.08 -19.03 -24.68
C GLY A 523 -0.53 -17.93 -23.76
N LYS A 524 0.31 -18.30 -22.79
CA LYS A 524 0.99 -17.35 -21.88
C LYS A 524 1.92 -16.38 -22.62
N PHE A 525 2.62 -16.82 -23.67
CA PHE A 525 3.47 -15.94 -24.49
C PHE A 525 2.64 -14.87 -25.24
N PHE A 526 1.58 -15.26 -25.94
CA PHE A 526 0.71 -14.30 -26.64
C PHE A 526 0.01 -13.35 -25.67
N PHE A 527 -0.47 -13.88 -24.54
CA PHE A 527 -1.07 -13.08 -23.46
C PHE A 527 -0.08 -12.05 -22.90
N HIS A 528 1.15 -12.46 -22.59
CA HIS A 528 2.22 -11.57 -22.13
C HIS A 528 2.55 -10.48 -23.16
N PHE A 529 2.70 -10.83 -24.43
CA PHE A 529 2.96 -9.87 -25.51
C PHE A 529 1.85 -8.81 -25.61
N PHE A 530 0.59 -9.23 -25.64
CA PHE A 530 -0.57 -8.34 -25.69
C PHE A 530 -0.68 -7.48 -24.42
N GLN A 531 -0.51 -8.07 -23.24
CA GLN A 531 -0.62 -7.39 -21.95
C GLN A 531 0.46 -6.32 -21.79
N VAL A 532 1.70 -6.58 -22.21
CA VAL A 532 2.79 -5.58 -22.22
C VAL A 532 2.41 -4.40 -23.10
N ILE A 533 2.00 -4.62 -24.35
CA ILE A 533 1.64 -3.53 -25.27
C ILE A 533 0.44 -2.73 -24.76
N CYS A 534 -0.64 -3.42 -24.37
CA CYS A 534 -1.87 -2.77 -23.93
C CYS A 534 -1.66 -1.95 -22.65
N VAL A 535 -0.85 -2.41 -21.70
CA VAL A 535 -0.54 -1.64 -20.49
C VAL A 535 0.22 -0.35 -20.82
N HIS A 536 1.22 -0.39 -21.71
CA HIS A 536 1.93 0.84 -22.08
C HIS A 536 1.03 1.79 -22.88
N VAL A 537 0.23 1.28 -23.83
CA VAL A 537 -0.73 2.12 -24.57
C VAL A 537 -1.76 2.76 -23.63
N TRP A 538 -2.32 1.99 -22.71
CA TRP A 538 -3.30 2.48 -21.75
C TRP A 538 -2.70 3.52 -20.80
N LEU A 539 -1.53 3.25 -20.23
CA LEU A 539 -0.91 4.10 -19.20
C LEU A 539 -0.38 5.44 -19.74
N PHE A 540 0.17 5.45 -20.95
CA PHE A 540 0.81 6.65 -21.52
C PHE A 540 -0.08 7.46 -22.47
N PHE A 541 -1.17 6.88 -23.00
CA PHE A 541 -2.10 7.60 -23.89
C PHE A 541 -3.52 7.69 -23.32
N VAL A 542 -4.09 6.58 -22.82
CA VAL A 542 -5.49 6.56 -22.37
C VAL A 542 -5.66 7.22 -21.00
N LEU A 543 -4.82 6.89 -20.02
CA LEU A 543 -4.91 7.47 -18.67
C LEU A 543 -4.71 8.99 -18.67
N PRO A 544 -3.70 9.59 -19.34
CA PRO A 544 -3.54 11.05 -19.36
C PRO A 544 -4.64 11.76 -20.17
N ALA A 545 -5.26 11.09 -21.15
CA ALA A 545 -6.41 11.62 -21.88
C ALA A 545 -7.70 11.68 -21.04
N ILE A 546 -7.85 10.81 -20.04
CA ILE A 546 -9.02 10.79 -19.13
C ILE A 546 -8.79 11.67 -17.90
N THR A 547 -7.58 11.64 -17.33
CA THR A 547 -7.26 12.34 -16.07
C THR A 547 -6.80 13.78 -16.27
N HIS A 548 -6.36 14.13 -17.49
CA HIS A 548 -5.65 15.38 -17.79
C HIS A 548 -4.36 15.63 -16.97
N ILE A 549 -3.86 14.62 -16.24
CA ILE A 549 -2.63 14.69 -15.44
C ILE A 549 -1.51 13.96 -16.19
N THR A 550 -0.28 14.48 -16.16
CA THR A 550 0.86 13.81 -16.79
C THR A 550 1.28 12.58 -15.98
N PHE A 551 1.82 11.55 -16.65
CA PHE A 551 2.33 10.36 -15.96
C PHE A 551 3.46 10.68 -14.95
N ARG A 552 4.24 11.75 -15.18
CA ARG A 552 5.33 12.18 -14.30
C ARG A 552 4.82 12.73 -12.96
N ASP A 553 3.62 13.29 -12.93
CA ASP A 553 3.03 13.87 -11.73
C ASP A 553 2.13 12.86 -10.99
N ASN A 554 1.67 11.82 -11.69
CA ASN A 554 0.83 10.76 -11.13
C ASN A 554 1.66 9.68 -10.41
N VAL A 555 1.96 9.93 -9.13
CA VAL A 555 2.70 9.02 -8.25
C VAL A 555 2.04 7.65 -8.11
N ALA A 556 0.70 7.57 -8.07
CA ALA A 556 -0.01 6.29 -8.01
C ALA A 556 0.19 5.44 -9.27
N ALA A 557 0.12 6.07 -10.46
CA ALA A 557 0.38 5.41 -11.73
C ALA A 557 1.83 4.91 -11.84
N GLN A 558 2.80 5.62 -11.26
CA GLN A 558 4.21 5.20 -11.20
C GLN A 558 4.41 3.96 -10.33
N PHE A 559 3.84 3.93 -9.11
CA PHE A 559 3.92 2.75 -8.25
C PHE A 559 3.22 1.53 -8.86
N TRP A 560 2.04 1.72 -9.46
CA TRP A 560 1.34 0.67 -10.19
C TRP A 560 2.18 0.14 -11.36
N TYR A 561 2.79 1.02 -12.16
CA TYR A 561 3.64 0.61 -13.28
C TYR A 561 4.91 -0.11 -12.82
N LEU A 562 5.51 0.28 -11.69
CA LEU A 562 6.66 -0.40 -11.09
C LEU A 562 6.32 -1.86 -10.73
N PHE A 563 5.23 -2.08 -9.99
CA PHE A 563 4.77 -3.44 -9.65
C PHE A 563 4.33 -4.22 -10.89
N LYS A 564 3.72 -3.58 -11.90
CA LYS A 564 3.39 -4.22 -13.18
C LYS A 564 4.64 -4.59 -14.00
N CYS A 565 5.70 -3.79 -13.97
CA CYS A 565 7.00 -4.14 -14.56
C CYS A 565 7.63 -5.37 -13.89
N ILE A 566 7.58 -5.45 -12.56
CA ILE A 566 8.04 -6.65 -11.81
C ILE A 566 7.20 -7.87 -12.22
N SER A 567 5.88 -7.70 -12.37
CA SER A 567 4.97 -8.74 -12.87
C SER A 567 5.36 -9.22 -14.27
N PHE A 568 5.66 -8.31 -15.21
CA PHE A 568 6.15 -8.68 -16.55
C PHE A 568 7.52 -9.38 -16.51
N GLY A 569 8.41 -9.04 -15.58
CA GLY A 569 9.67 -9.75 -15.35
C GLY A 569 9.47 -11.19 -14.87
N TYR A 570 8.49 -11.43 -13.99
CA TYR A 570 8.09 -12.78 -13.59
C TYR A 570 7.38 -13.55 -14.71
N SER A 571 6.47 -12.90 -15.45
CA SER A 571 5.75 -13.47 -16.59
C SER A 571 6.70 -13.93 -17.72
N SER A 572 7.66 -13.09 -18.11
CA SER A 572 8.70 -13.45 -19.10
C SER A 572 9.61 -14.59 -18.60
N THR A 573 10.01 -14.54 -17.32
CA THR A 573 10.78 -15.63 -16.69
C THR A 573 9.99 -16.95 -16.70
N GLN A 574 8.68 -16.90 -16.49
CA GLN A 574 7.80 -18.07 -16.51
C GLN A 574 7.63 -18.65 -17.92
N VAL A 575 7.45 -17.81 -18.95
CA VAL A 575 7.44 -18.27 -20.35
C VAL A 575 8.75 -18.96 -20.71
N ARG A 576 9.88 -18.40 -20.27
CA ARG A 576 11.22 -18.94 -20.49
C ARG A 576 11.45 -20.30 -19.81
N LEU A 577 11.18 -20.40 -18.51
CA LEU A 577 11.44 -21.61 -17.72
C LEU A 577 10.37 -22.70 -17.89
N GLY A 578 9.19 -22.36 -18.42
CA GLY A 578 8.05 -23.27 -18.54
C GLY A 578 7.32 -23.53 -17.22
N TYR A 579 6.42 -24.51 -17.24
CA TYR A 579 5.63 -24.94 -16.07
C TYR A 579 6.15 -26.27 -15.53
N PRO A 580 6.31 -26.44 -14.20
CA PRO A 580 6.73 -27.72 -13.62
C PRO A 580 5.65 -28.78 -13.81
N LYS A 581 6.06 -30.06 -13.83
CA LYS A 581 5.12 -31.21 -13.93
C LYS A 581 4.15 -31.30 -12.75
N ARG A 582 4.52 -30.74 -11.59
CA ARG A 582 3.71 -30.64 -10.38
C ARG A 582 3.36 -29.17 -10.10
N ILE A 583 2.10 -28.81 -10.25
CA ILE A 583 1.53 -27.47 -10.00
C ILE A 583 0.39 -27.48 -8.97
N ALA A 584 -0.19 -28.64 -8.67
CA ALA A 584 -1.31 -28.77 -7.75
C ALA A 584 -0.90 -28.55 -6.29
N GLY A 585 -1.85 -28.05 -5.50
CA GLY A 585 -1.67 -27.67 -4.10
C GLY A 585 -1.48 -26.16 -3.90
N ASN A 586 -1.51 -25.73 -2.63
CA ASN A 586 -1.26 -24.34 -2.28
C ASN A 586 0.23 -24.09 -2.02
N PHE A 587 0.79 -22.99 -2.53
CA PHE A 587 2.21 -22.68 -2.37
C PHE A 587 2.61 -22.50 -0.89
N LEU A 588 1.70 -22.00 -0.05
CA LEU A 588 1.88 -21.85 1.40
C LEU A 588 1.99 -23.20 2.12
N MET A 589 1.37 -24.26 1.59
CA MET A 589 1.26 -25.56 2.23
C MET A 589 2.49 -26.47 2.04
N LYS A 590 3.56 -25.98 1.43
CA LYS A 590 4.77 -26.77 1.11
C LYS A 590 5.67 -27.07 2.32
N LYS A 591 5.48 -26.40 3.47
CA LYS A 591 6.21 -26.65 4.74
C LYS A 591 5.30 -26.46 5.94
N PHE A 592 5.59 -27.17 7.03
CA PHE A 592 4.85 -27.14 8.29
C PHE A 592 5.63 -26.30 9.32
N ASN A 593 5.42 -24.99 9.31
CA ASN A 593 6.10 -24.03 10.18
C ASN A 593 5.05 -23.06 10.74
N TYR A 594 5.28 -22.50 11.94
CA TYR A 594 4.44 -21.41 12.49
C TYR A 594 4.25 -20.24 11.52
N VAL A 595 5.32 -19.82 10.82
CA VAL A 595 5.25 -18.75 9.82
C VAL A 595 4.27 -19.09 8.70
N ASN A 596 4.29 -20.32 8.18
CA ASN A 596 3.37 -20.75 7.14
C ASN A 596 1.93 -20.90 7.66
N GLN A 597 1.75 -21.34 8.90
CA GLN A 597 0.44 -21.40 9.55
C GLN A 597 -0.18 -20.00 9.68
N ILE A 598 0.60 -19.00 10.10
CA ILE A 598 0.16 -17.60 10.19
C ILE A 598 -0.13 -17.03 8.80
N LEU A 599 0.78 -17.20 7.83
CA LEU A 599 0.57 -16.76 6.46
C LEU A 599 -0.66 -17.40 5.82
N TYR A 600 -0.94 -18.67 6.10
CA TYR A 600 -2.13 -19.35 5.60
C TYR A 600 -3.42 -18.85 6.29
N ARG A 601 -3.39 -18.57 7.60
CA ARG A 601 -4.51 -17.89 8.28
C ARG A 601 -4.76 -16.47 7.74
N ILE A 602 -3.72 -15.72 7.38
CA ILE A 602 -3.85 -14.42 6.71
C ILE A 602 -4.45 -14.58 5.31
N TYR A 603 -4.02 -15.59 4.55
CA TYR A 603 -4.60 -15.92 3.24
C TYR A 603 -6.11 -16.25 3.33
N LEU A 604 -6.54 -16.97 4.36
CA LEU A 604 -7.95 -17.25 4.64
C LEU A 604 -8.76 -16.03 5.10
N LEU A 605 -8.11 -14.96 5.55
CA LEU A 605 -8.77 -13.71 5.97
C LEU A 605 -9.09 -12.78 4.78
N ILE A 606 -8.46 -12.99 3.62
CA ILE A 606 -8.71 -12.17 2.43
C ILE A 606 -10.05 -12.59 1.80
N PRO A 607 -11.07 -11.71 1.77
CA PRO A 607 -12.42 -12.08 1.33
C PRO A 607 -12.44 -12.47 -0.15
N PHE A 608 -13.24 -13.48 -0.48
CA PHE A 608 -13.42 -14.05 -1.82
C PHE A 608 -12.18 -14.70 -2.45
N LEU A 609 -10.98 -14.60 -1.85
CA LEU A 609 -9.75 -15.11 -2.46
C LEU A 609 -9.68 -16.64 -2.44
N LEU A 610 -10.16 -17.28 -1.36
CA LEU A 610 -10.23 -18.74 -1.29
C LEU A 610 -11.30 -19.26 -2.23
N GLU A 611 -12.48 -18.64 -2.21
CA GLU A 611 -13.67 -19.04 -2.95
C GLU A 611 -13.48 -18.91 -4.46
N LEU A 612 -12.95 -17.76 -4.92
CA LEU A 612 -12.57 -17.59 -6.32
C LEU A 612 -11.49 -18.58 -6.72
N ARG A 613 -10.49 -18.84 -5.84
CA ARG A 613 -9.45 -19.83 -6.14
C ARG A 613 -10.04 -21.22 -6.29
N THR A 614 -10.83 -21.71 -5.35
CA THR A 614 -11.32 -23.10 -5.37
C THR A 614 -12.23 -23.35 -6.56
N ILE A 615 -13.07 -22.37 -6.94
CA ILE A 615 -13.91 -22.42 -8.14
C ILE A 615 -13.04 -22.38 -9.42
N MET A 616 -12.05 -21.49 -9.51
CA MET A 616 -11.15 -21.40 -10.67
C MET A 616 -10.28 -22.65 -10.83
N ASP A 617 -9.76 -23.19 -9.72
CA ASP A 617 -8.96 -24.41 -9.73
C ASP A 617 -9.83 -25.62 -10.16
N TRP A 618 -11.15 -25.64 -9.89
CA TRP A 618 -12.09 -26.62 -10.43
C TRP A 618 -12.38 -26.44 -11.94
N ILE A 619 -12.65 -25.21 -12.41
CA ILE A 619 -12.98 -24.93 -13.82
C ILE A 619 -11.83 -25.31 -14.78
N PHE A 620 -10.58 -25.09 -14.38
CA PHE A 620 -9.42 -25.21 -15.27
C PHE A 620 -8.55 -26.44 -15.02
N THR A 621 -8.88 -27.29 -14.04
CA THR A 621 -8.23 -28.59 -13.83
C THR A 621 -9.18 -29.69 -14.27
N ASP A 622 -8.65 -30.69 -14.99
CA ASP A 622 -9.44 -31.86 -15.35
C ASP A 622 -9.58 -32.77 -14.11
N THR A 623 -10.81 -33.07 -13.69
CA THR A 623 -11.16 -33.81 -12.47
C THR A 623 -12.48 -34.55 -12.68
N ALA A 624 -12.65 -35.70 -12.03
CA ALA A 624 -13.93 -36.40 -11.97
C ALA A 624 -14.94 -35.75 -10.99
N LEU A 625 -14.47 -34.96 -10.03
CA LEU A 625 -15.31 -34.50 -8.92
C LEU A 625 -16.22 -33.33 -9.31
N GLY A 626 -17.52 -33.48 -9.03
CA GLY A 626 -18.47 -32.36 -9.08
C GLY A 626 -18.11 -31.26 -8.07
N LEU A 627 -18.55 -30.02 -8.34
CA LEU A 627 -18.16 -28.82 -7.58
C LEU A 627 -18.37 -28.95 -6.05
N SER A 628 -19.45 -29.59 -5.59
CA SER A 628 -19.68 -29.76 -4.15
C SER A 628 -18.66 -30.71 -3.51
N SER A 629 -18.33 -31.82 -4.16
CA SER A 629 -17.30 -32.76 -3.73
C SER A 629 -15.91 -32.12 -3.74
N TRP A 630 -15.63 -31.30 -4.76
CA TRP A 630 -14.42 -30.50 -4.84
C TRP A 630 -14.29 -29.52 -3.68
N LEU A 631 -15.34 -28.75 -3.36
CA LEU A 631 -15.33 -27.81 -2.24
C LEU A 631 -15.11 -28.53 -0.91
N GLN A 632 -15.76 -29.68 -0.68
CA GLN A 632 -15.51 -30.52 0.50
C GLN A 632 -14.05 -30.99 0.61
N LEU A 633 -13.45 -31.44 -0.50
CA LEU A 633 -12.03 -31.82 -0.54
C LEU A 633 -11.10 -30.64 -0.20
N GLN A 634 -11.39 -29.44 -0.72
CA GLN A 634 -10.59 -28.24 -0.44
C GLN A 634 -10.69 -27.79 1.03
N ASP A 635 -11.88 -27.87 1.61
CA ASP A 635 -12.16 -27.53 3.01
C ASP A 635 -11.41 -28.48 3.96
N ILE A 636 -11.58 -29.80 3.76
CA ILE A 636 -10.83 -30.84 4.49
C ILE A 636 -9.31 -30.64 4.35
N TYR A 637 -8.81 -30.31 3.16
CA TYR A 637 -7.38 -30.09 2.92
C TYR A 637 -6.84 -28.85 3.64
N SER A 638 -7.63 -27.77 3.72
CA SER A 638 -7.32 -26.57 4.51
C SER A 638 -7.17 -26.89 6.00
N ASP A 639 -8.16 -27.59 6.56
CA ASP A 639 -8.22 -27.86 8.00
C ASP A 639 -7.15 -28.87 8.43
N VAL A 640 -6.96 -29.96 7.68
CA VAL A 640 -5.91 -30.94 7.96
C VAL A 640 -4.51 -30.31 7.85
N TYR A 641 -4.30 -29.36 6.94
CA TYR A 641 -3.04 -28.60 6.88
C TYR A 641 -2.81 -27.73 8.14
N LEU A 642 -3.82 -26.97 8.57
CA LEU A 642 -3.75 -26.13 9.76
C LEU A 642 -3.51 -26.95 11.03
N LEU A 643 -4.16 -28.11 11.12
CA LEU A 643 -4.02 -29.07 12.21
C LEU A 643 -2.65 -29.74 12.20
N LYS A 644 -2.13 -30.16 11.04
CA LYS A 644 -0.77 -30.69 10.92
C LYS A 644 0.30 -29.68 11.34
N CYS A 645 0.12 -28.40 11.00
CA CYS A 645 1.00 -27.33 11.49
C CYS A 645 0.92 -27.15 13.02
N ALA A 646 -0.26 -27.33 13.62
CA ALA A 646 -0.43 -27.27 15.07
C ALA A 646 0.25 -28.46 15.77
N ARG A 647 0.05 -29.70 15.29
CA ARG A 647 0.69 -30.89 15.86
C ARG A 647 2.21 -30.88 15.69
N TRP A 648 2.73 -30.43 14.55
CA TRP A 648 4.17 -30.16 14.37
C TRP A 648 4.71 -29.16 15.41
N ALA A 649 3.96 -28.08 15.67
CA ALA A 649 4.37 -27.07 16.64
C ALA A 649 4.35 -27.58 18.09
N GLU A 650 3.35 -28.38 18.46
CA GLU A 650 3.27 -29.07 19.76
C GLU A 650 4.41 -30.08 19.94
N GLN A 651 4.75 -30.84 18.89
CA GLN A 651 5.89 -31.77 18.89
C GLN A 651 7.24 -31.06 18.99
N LYS A 652 7.39 -29.89 18.37
CA LYS A 652 8.64 -29.11 18.35
C LYS A 652 8.86 -28.28 19.62
N TYR A 653 7.79 -27.78 20.23
CA TYR A 653 7.81 -26.95 21.43
C TYR A 653 6.97 -27.61 22.53
N ARG A 654 7.37 -28.83 22.92
CA ARG A 654 6.68 -29.63 23.94
C ARG A 654 6.61 -28.86 25.26
N THR A 655 5.45 -28.86 25.89
CA THR A 655 5.25 -28.36 27.25
C THR A 655 5.01 -29.52 28.20
N ASP A 656 5.73 -29.53 29.32
CA ASP A 656 5.59 -30.58 30.33
C ASP A 656 4.17 -30.68 30.89
N ARG A 657 3.76 -31.90 31.21
CA ARG A 657 2.42 -32.20 31.70
C ARG A 657 2.16 -31.51 33.04
N GLY A 658 1.04 -30.80 33.15
CA GLY A 658 0.59 -30.16 34.39
C GLY A 658 1.23 -28.80 34.70
N VAL A 659 2.13 -28.29 33.85
CA VAL A 659 2.76 -26.98 34.07
C VAL A 659 1.82 -25.83 33.71
N THR A 660 1.80 -24.78 34.53
CA THR A 660 0.98 -23.58 34.27
C THR A 660 1.45 -22.85 33.00
N ARG A 661 0.51 -22.44 32.14
CA ARG A 661 0.84 -21.64 30.94
C ARG A 661 1.48 -20.30 31.34
N PRO A 662 2.55 -19.85 30.66
CA PRO A 662 3.32 -18.67 31.07
C PRO A 662 2.45 -17.39 31.04
N LYS A 663 2.64 -16.54 32.05
CA LYS A 663 1.82 -15.31 32.25
C LYS A 663 1.74 -14.45 31.00
N LEU A 664 2.84 -14.30 30.25
CA LEU A 664 2.91 -13.50 29.03
C LEU A 664 1.96 -14.00 27.93
N THR A 665 1.81 -15.32 27.72
CA THR A 665 0.89 -15.83 26.70
C THR A 665 -0.57 -15.67 27.13
N LYS A 666 -0.88 -15.86 28.42
CA LYS A 666 -2.22 -15.64 28.97
C LYS A 666 -2.67 -14.19 28.83
N TYR A 667 -1.86 -13.24 29.30
CA TYR A 667 -2.19 -11.81 29.23
C TYR A 667 -2.06 -11.26 27.82
N GLY A 668 -1.11 -11.75 27.01
CA GLY A 668 -0.96 -11.34 25.61
C GLY A 668 -2.17 -11.73 24.76
N VAL A 669 -2.51 -13.02 24.69
CA VAL A 669 -3.62 -13.51 23.85
C VAL A 669 -4.98 -13.07 24.42
N GLY A 670 -5.21 -13.27 25.72
CA GLY A 670 -6.48 -12.89 26.36
C GLY A 670 -6.70 -11.39 26.42
N GLY A 671 -5.64 -10.62 26.72
CA GLY A 671 -5.69 -9.16 26.75
C GLY A 671 -5.85 -8.55 25.35
N SER A 672 -5.21 -9.12 24.32
CA SER A 672 -5.41 -8.69 22.93
C SER A 672 -6.85 -8.94 22.47
N LEU A 673 -7.43 -10.12 22.78
CA LEU A 673 -8.82 -10.43 22.46
C LEU A 673 -9.81 -9.49 23.17
N LEU A 674 -9.56 -9.20 24.46
CA LEU A 674 -10.37 -8.25 25.23
C LEU A 674 -10.25 -6.82 24.70
N ALA A 675 -9.04 -6.37 24.38
CA ALA A 675 -8.79 -5.05 23.81
C ALA A 675 -9.46 -4.88 22.43
N LEU A 676 -9.44 -5.92 21.59
CA LEU A 676 -10.13 -5.94 20.31
C LEU A 676 -11.66 -5.88 20.47
N LEU A 677 -12.23 -6.59 21.46
CA LEU A 677 -13.66 -6.50 21.77
C LEU A 677 -14.06 -5.10 22.26
N ILE A 678 -13.26 -4.51 23.15
CA ILE A 678 -13.45 -3.13 23.63
C ILE A 678 -13.37 -2.15 22.45
N LEU A 679 -12.36 -2.28 21.58
CA LEU A 679 -12.22 -1.45 20.39
C LEU A 679 -13.45 -1.57 19.49
N LEU A 680 -13.93 -2.77 19.18
CA LEU A 680 -15.12 -2.94 18.33
C LEU A 680 -16.40 -2.31 18.91
N ILE A 681 -16.54 -2.29 20.24
CA ILE A 681 -17.71 -1.69 20.90
C ILE A 681 -17.56 -0.16 20.99
N TRP A 682 -16.38 0.36 21.31
CA TRP A 682 -16.18 1.79 21.59
C TRP A 682 -15.71 2.62 20.38
N PHE A 683 -15.01 2.03 19.41
CA PHE A 683 -14.52 2.75 18.23
C PHE A 683 -15.65 3.43 17.42
N PRO A 684 -16.82 2.80 17.16
CA PRO A 684 -17.93 3.49 16.51
C PRO A 684 -18.42 4.71 17.30
N LEU A 685 -18.49 4.63 18.62
CA LEU A 685 -18.89 5.76 19.48
C LEU A 685 -17.88 6.91 19.41
N LEU A 686 -16.58 6.59 19.41
CA LEU A 686 -15.52 7.58 19.21
C LEU A 686 -15.62 8.22 17.82
N PHE A 687 -15.84 7.42 16.76
CA PHE A 687 -16.02 7.92 15.40
C PHE A 687 -17.23 8.86 15.28
N PHE A 688 -18.35 8.56 15.93
CA PHE A 688 -19.50 9.46 15.95
C PHE A 688 -19.27 10.74 16.78
N SER A 689 -18.44 10.70 17.82
CA SER A 689 -18.00 11.91 18.53
C SER A 689 -17.26 12.87 17.59
N PHE A 690 -16.33 12.34 16.78
CA PHE A 690 -15.65 13.11 15.73
C PHE A 690 -16.59 13.62 14.62
N SER A 691 -17.77 13.00 14.43
CA SER A 691 -18.73 13.42 13.40
C SER A 691 -19.26 14.84 13.57
N SER A 692 -19.18 15.40 14.79
CA SER A 692 -19.48 16.82 15.06
C SER A 692 -18.57 17.78 14.28
N SER A 693 -17.38 17.35 13.88
CA SER A 693 -16.43 18.14 13.08
C SER A 693 -16.76 18.20 11.59
N PHE A 694 -17.71 17.38 11.08
CA PHE A 694 -18.04 17.36 9.65
C PHE A 694 -19.17 18.33 9.26
N TYR A 695 -19.81 18.97 10.24
CA TYR A 695 -20.87 19.97 9.98
C TYR A 695 -20.27 21.28 9.46
N GLN A 696 -20.76 21.74 8.31
CA GLN A 696 -20.25 22.95 7.64
C GLN A 696 -21.12 24.17 7.97
N PRO A 697 -20.54 25.37 8.13
CA PRO A 697 -21.29 26.62 8.25
C PRO A 697 -22.21 26.84 7.03
N ASN A 698 -23.39 27.42 7.26
CA ASN A 698 -24.40 27.64 6.23
C ASN A 698 -24.82 29.12 6.13
N PRO A 699 -23.90 30.01 5.70
CA PRO A 699 -24.19 31.44 5.58
C PRO A 699 -25.34 31.70 4.61
N SER A 700 -25.99 32.85 4.77
CA SER A 700 -26.97 33.35 3.82
C SER A 700 -26.26 34.04 2.64
N ASN A 701 -26.79 33.85 1.43
CA ASN A 701 -26.25 34.44 0.20
C ASN A 701 -26.97 35.73 -0.20
N GLU A 702 -28.27 35.79 0.06
CA GLU A 702 -29.12 36.91 -0.29
C GLU A 702 -30.24 37.02 0.75
N VAL A 703 -30.49 38.23 1.23
CA VAL A 703 -31.55 38.52 2.20
C VAL A 703 -32.40 39.66 1.64
N ASN A 704 -33.61 39.32 1.17
CA ASN A 704 -34.61 40.29 0.76
C ASN A 704 -35.50 40.67 1.95
N VAL A 705 -35.75 41.96 2.14
CA VAL A 705 -36.58 42.52 3.21
C VAL A 705 -37.61 43.47 2.61
N GLU A 706 -38.88 43.26 2.98
CA GLU A 706 -40.02 44.02 2.51
C GLU A 706 -40.84 44.55 3.69
N ILE A 707 -41.16 45.84 3.70
CA ILE A 707 -42.10 46.44 4.67
C ILE A 707 -43.38 46.82 3.94
N LYS A 708 -44.52 46.29 4.37
CA LYS A 708 -45.84 46.54 3.78
C LYS A 708 -46.77 47.20 4.78
N LEU A 709 -47.40 48.30 4.37
CA LEU A 709 -48.50 48.93 5.08
C LEU A 709 -49.79 48.26 4.61
N GLY A 710 -50.45 47.49 5.46
CA GLY A 710 -51.68 46.75 5.11
C GLY A 710 -51.47 45.70 4.01
N PRO A 711 -52.45 45.50 3.12
CA PRO A 711 -52.34 44.62 1.96
C PRO A 711 -51.78 45.31 0.70
N TYR A 712 -51.23 46.53 0.82
CA TYR A 712 -50.81 47.36 -0.31
C TYR A 712 -49.36 47.07 -0.74
N LEU A 713 -48.90 47.77 -1.79
CA LEU A 713 -47.50 47.72 -2.25
C LEU A 713 -46.51 47.97 -1.10
N PRO A 714 -45.34 47.31 -1.10
CA PRO A 714 -44.31 47.56 -0.10
C PRO A 714 -43.91 49.04 -0.13
N ILE A 715 -43.76 49.62 1.05
CA ILE A 715 -43.21 50.98 1.22
C ILE A 715 -41.68 50.95 1.19
N TYR A 716 -41.07 49.82 1.54
CA TYR A 716 -39.63 49.62 1.49
C TYR A 716 -39.32 48.20 1.03
N GLN A 717 -38.39 48.07 0.09
CA GLN A 717 -37.86 46.81 -0.39
C GLN A 717 -36.34 46.92 -0.53
N MET A 718 -35.61 45.93 -0.01
CA MET A 718 -34.15 45.93 0.02
C MET A 718 -33.59 44.51 -0.04
N THR A 719 -32.57 44.30 -0.88
CA THR A 719 -31.86 43.03 -1.03
C THR A 719 -30.39 43.18 -0.63
N ALA A 720 -29.99 42.62 0.50
CA ALA A 720 -28.59 42.52 0.89
C ALA A 720 -27.93 41.31 0.22
N GLN A 721 -26.77 41.51 -0.39
CA GLN A 721 -25.97 40.49 -1.09
C GLN A 721 -24.47 40.72 -0.83
N ASP A 722 -23.67 39.64 -0.85
CA ASP A 722 -22.20 39.62 -0.74
C ASP A 722 -21.56 40.60 0.28
N ILE A 723 -21.31 41.84 -0.13
CA ILE A 723 -20.65 42.90 0.66
C ILE A 723 -21.48 43.29 1.90
N ASP A 724 -22.80 43.21 1.78
CA ASP A 724 -23.74 43.57 2.85
C ASP A 724 -23.91 42.46 3.92
N LEU A 725 -23.36 41.27 3.65
CA LEU A 725 -23.59 40.02 4.40
C LEU A 725 -22.31 39.54 5.11
N VAL A 726 -21.81 40.36 6.04
CA VAL A 726 -20.48 40.21 6.66
C VAL A 726 -20.47 39.18 7.80
N PRO A 727 -19.57 38.18 7.81
CA PRO A 727 -19.46 37.21 8.93
C PRO A 727 -18.90 37.85 10.21
N PHE A 728 -19.22 37.28 11.37
CA PHE A 728 -18.76 37.78 12.66
C PHE A 728 -17.25 37.60 12.88
N THR A 729 -16.59 38.60 13.47
CA THR A 729 -15.20 38.49 13.90
C THR A 729 -15.10 37.83 15.27
N SER A 730 -13.98 37.16 15.57
CA SER A 730 -13.72 36.60 16.91
C SER A 730 -13.76 37.67 18.03
N ALA A 731 -13.43 38.93 17.71
CA ALA A 731 -13.55 40.06 18.62
C ALA A 731 -15.01 40.46 18.88
N ASP A 732 -15.88 40.44 17.86
CA ASP A 732 -17.31 40.77 17.99
C ASP A 732 -18.02 39.76 18.88
N LEU A 733 -17.74 38.47 18.67
CA LEU A 733 -18.28 37.39 19.50
C LEU A 733 -17.84 37.50 20.96
N LYS A 734 -16.58 37.90 21.21
CA LYS A 734 -16.11 38.17 22.57
C LYS A 734 -16.84 39.38 23.17
N ALA A 735 -16.92 40.49 22.44
CA ALA A 735 -17.62 41.69 22.87
C ALA A 735 -19.12 41.44 23.17
N LEU A 736 -19.77 40.51 22.45
CA LEU A 736 -21.15 40.08 22.74
C LEU A 736 -21.25 39.35 24.09
N ARG A 737 -20.29 38.46 24.39
CA ARG A 737 -20.22 37.72 25.66
C ARG A 737 -19.88 38.65 26.83
N ASP A 738 -18.80 39.43 26.71
CA ASP A 738 -18.40 40.47 27.67
C ASP A 738 -19.57 41.44 27.94
N ARG A 739 -20.40 41.73 26.92
CA ARG A 739 -21.62 42.52 27.07
C ARG A 739 -22.71 41.81 27.87
N ILE A 740 -23.01 40.53 27.60
CA ILE A 740 -24.00 39.75 28.34
C ILE A 740 -23.63 39.65 29.83
N ASP A 741 -22.34 39.53 30.15
CA ASP A 741 -21.85 39.58 31.53
C ASP A 741 -22.14 40.93 32.20
N SER A 742 -21.92 42.04 31.49
CA SER A 742 -22.13 43.40 32.02
C SER A 742 -23.58 43.77 32.34
N LEU A 743 -24.57 42.98 31.88
CA LEU A 743 -25.99 43.24 32.12
C LEU A 743 -26.42 42.68 33.49
N ASN A 744 -27.12 43.47 34.31
CA ASN A 744 -27.69 43.03 35.59
C ASN A 744 -29.01 42.25 35.40
N ILE A 745 -28.92 41.07 34.78
CA ILE A 745 -30.06 40.16 34.52
C ILE A 745 -29.90 38.87 35.36
N GLU A 746 -31.01 38.26 35.70
CA GLU A 746 -31.14 36.98 36.43
C GLU A 746 -30.25 35.87 35.83
N THR A 747 -29.48 35.18 36.68
CA THR A 747 -28.45 34.22 36.28
C THR A 747 -28.94 33.15 35.31
N ALA A 748 -30.15 32.62 35.52
CA ALA A 748 -30.74 31.59 34.65
C ALA A 748 -30.93 32.07 33.19
N THR A 749 -31.16 33.37 32.96
CA THR A 749 -31.27 33.93 31.61
C THR A 749 -29.89 34.08 30.95
N LYS A 750 -28.85 34.44 31.73
CA LYS A 750 -27.46 34.44 31.27
C LYS A 750 -27.01 33.03 30.88
N ASP A 751 -27.30 32.04 31.72
CA ASP A 751 -26.97 30.63 31.45
C ASP A 751 -27.68 30.11 30.18
N SER A 752 -28.92 30.54 29.93
CA SER A 752 -29.64 30.22 28.69
C SER A 752 -29.02 30.89 27.45
N ALA A 753 -28.65 32.17 27.55
CA ALA A 753 -27.96 32.89 26.48
C ALA A 753 -26.57 32.31 26.20
N TYR A 754 -25.82 31.93 27.23
CA TYR A 754 -24.53 31.24 27.10
C TYR A 754 -24.65 29.83 26.53
N GLY A 755 -25.70 29.09 26.90
CA GLY A 755 -26.04 27.81 26.30
C GLY A 755 -26.21 27.95 24.78
N PHE A 756 -27.02 28.91 24.33
CA PHE A 756 -27.23 29.20 22.92
C PHE A 756 -25.93 29.66 22.21
N LEU A 757 -25.21 30.65 22.75
CA LEU A 757 -23.98 31.20 22.17
C LEU A 757 -22.77 30.25 22.19
N ARG A 758 -22.90 29.06 22.79
CA ARG A 758 -21.87 28.02 22.74
C ARG A 758 -21.99 27.12 21.50
N ASP A 759 -23.20 27.00 20.95
CA ASP A 759 -23.47 26.08 19.84
C ASP A 759 -23.08 26.70 18.47
N PHE A 760 -22.87 28.02 18.42
CA PHE A 760 -22.40 28.79 17.24
C PHE A 760 -20.95 29.26 17.37
N ASN A 761 -20.18 29.07 16.29
CA ASN A 761 -18.89 29.70 16.04
C ASN A 761 -19.07 31.05 15.33
N ARG A 762 -17.96 31.80 15.19
CA ARG A 762 -17.96 33.09 14.48
C ARG A 762 -18.44 32.97 13.02
N ASP A 763 -18.09 31.87 12.36
CA ASP A 763 -18.35 31.66 10.92
C ASP A 763 -19.81 31.23 10.66
N ASP A 764 -20.55 30.90 11.73
CA ASP A 764 -21.99 30.57 11.68
C ASP A 764 -22.87 31.82 11.85
N ILE A 765 -22.29 32.94 12.31
CA ILE A 765 -23.02 34.17 12.64
C ILE A 765 -22.68 35.25 11.61
N GLN A 766 -23.71 35.92 11.10
CA GLN A 766 -23.60 36.86 9.97
C GLN A 766 -24.34 38.17 10.31
N CYS A 767 -23.65 39.29 10.17
CA CYS A 767 -24.27 40.61 10.08
C CYS A 767 -24.96 40.76 8.72
N VAL A 768 -26.19 41.27 8.72
CA VAL A 768 -26.95 41.67 7.54
C VAL A 768 -27.14 43.17 7.61
N ASN A 769 -26.46 43.91 6.75
CA ASN A 769 -26.59 45.35 6.61
C ASN A 769 -27.59 45.65 5.48
N LEU A 770 -28.63 46.44 5.75
CA LEU A 770 -29.62 46.86 4.76
C LEU A 770 -29.47 48.38 4.56
N PHE A 771 -29.49 48.88 3.32
CA PHE A 771 -29.48 50.33 3.10
C PHE A 771 -30.81 50.98 3.58
N ALA A 772 -30.72 52.19 4.12
CA ALA A 772 -31.85 52.97 4.62
C ALA A 772 -32.90 53.30 3.56
N THR A 773 -32.46 53.58 2.33
CA THR A 773 -33.33 53.95 1.21
C THR A 773 -33.87 52.70 0.50
N SER A 774 -35.17 52.65 0.23
CA SER A 774 -35.78 51.60 -0.61
C SER A 774 -35.11 51.53 -1.99
N VAL A 775 -34.92 50.32 -2.54
CA VAL A 775 -34.44 50.13 -3.93
C VAL A 775 -35.50 50.59 -4.93
N ASP A 776 -36.77 50.24 -4.67
CA ASP A 776 -37.89 50.54 -5.56
C ASP A 776 -38.55 51.89 -5.22
N LEU A 777 -38.98 52.60 -6.26
CA LEU A 777 -39.81 53.80 -6.17
C LEU A 777 -41.24 53.45 -5.72
N TRP A 778 -41.87 54.35 -4.98
CA TRP A 778 -43.16 54.08 -4.35
C TRP A 778 -44.36 54.52 -5.22
N GLU A 779 -44.64 53.72 -6.25
CA GLU A 779 -45.70 53.94 -7.25
C GLU A 779 -47.13 53.63 -6.74
N ILE A 780 -47.60 54.34 -5.70
CA ILE A 780 -48.99 54.20 -5.22
C ILE A 780 -49.99 54.92 -6.14
N SER A 781 -51.02 54.20 -6.60
CA SER A 781 -52.13 54.82 -7.34
C SER A 781 -53.02 55.67 -6.43
N GLN A 782 -53.54 56.79 -6.96
CA GLN A 782 -54.38 57.73 -6.20
C GLN A 782 -55.58 57.08 -5.46
N PRO A 783 -56.40 56.18 -6.07
CA PRO A 783 -57.50 55.56 -5.32
C PRO A 783 -57.04 54.66 -4.17
N VAL A 784 -55.84 54.06 -4.27
CA VAL A 784 -55.25 53.28 -3.16
C VAL A 784 -54.74 54.21 -2.06
N ARG A 785 -54.11 55.35 -2.42
CA ARG A 785 -53.70 56.40 -1.48
C ARG A 785 -54.90 56.94 -0.69
N ASP A 786 -55.99 57.29 -1.36
CA ASP A 786 -57.23 57.74 -0.70
C ASP A 786 -57.81 56.67 0.24
N THR A 787 -57.76 55.40 -0.19
CA THR A 787 -58.21 54.27 0.65
C THR A 787 -57.34 54.10 1.90
N VAL A 788 -56.01 54.25 1.79
CA VAL A 788 -55.09 54.24 2.95
C VAL A 788 -55.39 55.39 3.90
N VAL A 789 -55.57 56.62 3.39
CA VAL A 789 -55.90 57.80 4.20
C VAL A 789 -57.24 57.64 4.91
N ASN A 790 -58.27 57.11 4.23
CA ASN A 790 -59.57 56.82 4.83
C ASN A 790 -59.49 55.74 5.92
N ASN A 791 -58.70 54.69 5.71
CA ASN A 791 -58.45 53.66 6.73
C ASN A 791 -57.72 54.23 7.95
N LEU A 792 -56.73 55.11 7.78
CA LEU A 792 -56.01 55.77 8.88
C LEU A 792 -56.89 56.73 9.68
N ARG A 793 -57.84 57.42 9.02
CA ARG A 793 -58.87 58.26 9.68
C ARG A 793 -59.93 57.43 10.41
N SER A 794 -60.20 56.21 9.96
CA SER A 794 -61.14 55.29 10.60
C SER A 794 -60.57 54.62 11.85
N ASN A 795 -61.44 54.00 12.67
CA ASN A 795 -61.02 53.24 13.85
C ASN A 795 -60.41 51.84 13.52
N VAL A 796 -60.13 51.54 12.25
CA VAL A 796 -59.54 50.26 11.80
C VAL A 796 -58.05 50.21 12.14
N THR A 797 -57.57 49.10 12.68
CA THR A 797 -56.14 48.84 12.91
C THR A 797 -55.42 48.60 11.58
N VAL A 798 -54.36 49.36 11.29
CA VAL A 798 -53.56 49.18 10.07
C VAL A 798 -52.33 48.36 10.41
N PRO A 799 -52.19 47.11 9.92
CA PRO A 799 -51.01 46.29 10.21
C PRO A 799 -49.84 46.71 9.34
N VAL A 800 -48.67 46.90 9.95
CA VAL A 800 -47.39 47.03 9.26
C VAL A 800 -46.71 45.67 9.35
N ARG A 801 -46.42 45.06 8.19
CA ARG A 801 -45.74 43.77 8.09
C ARG A 801 -44.29 43.99 7.67
N PHE A 802 -43.36 43.45 8.44
CA PHE A 802 -41.97 43.29 8.08
C PHE A 802 -41.78 41.83 7.64
N SER A 803 -41.57 41.60 6.34
CA SER A 803 -41.38 40.27 5.77
C SER A 803 -39.93 40.13 5.30
N TYR A 804 -39.31 38.98 5.53
CA TYR A 804 -37.93 38.72 5.13
C TYR A 804 -37.80 37.34 4.48
N THR A 805 -37.05 37.29 3.39
CA THR A 805 -36.80 36.10 2.57
C THR A 805 -35.30 35.87 2.47
N ILE A 806 -34.85 34.75 3.03
CA ILE A 806 -33.46 34.35 3.11
C ILE A 806 -33.21 33.30 2.04
N ARG A 807 -32.21 33.52 1.19
CA ARG A 807 -31.75 32.57 0.17
C ARG A 807 -30.34 32.08 0.48
N ARG A 808 -30.11 30.80 0.19
CA ARG A 808 -28.83 30.10 0.41
C ARG A 808 -28.43 29.35 -0.85
N SER A 809 -27.13 29.22 -1.10
CA SER A 809 -26.59 28.36 -2.15
C SER A 809 -27.10 26.92 -1.99
N PRO A 810 -27.48 26.24 -3.08
CA PRO A 810 -27.63 24.79 -3.05
C PRO A 810 -26.26 24.13 -2.85
N LEU A 811 -26.10 23.38 -1.77
CA LEU A 811 -24.96 22.48 -1.57
C LEU A 811 -25.15 21.24 -2.44
N ASP A 812 -24.53 21.28 -3.62
CA ASP A 812 -24.52 20.26 -4.68
C ASP A 812 -25.89 19.92 -5.32
N GLN A 813 -25.88 19.60 -6.61
CA GLN A 813 -27.10 19.51 -7.43
C GLN A 813 -28.00 18.29 -7.12
N ASP A 814 -27.49 17.28 -6.41
CA ASP A 814 -28.12 15.96 -6.35
C ASP A 814 -29.00 15.69 -5.12
N ASN A 815 -28.98 16.53 -4.07
CA ASN A 815 -29.78 16.27 -2.85
C ASN A 815 -30.32 17.53 -2.16
N SER A 816 -31.41 18.08 -2.72
CA SER A 816 -32.26 19.13 -2.10
C SER A 816 -33.04 18.68 -0.84
N GLY A 817 -32.56 17.63 -0.16
CA GLY A 817 -33.29 16.94 0.91
C GLY A 817 -33.09 17.51 2.32
N ASP A 818 -31.94 18.13 2.61
CA ASP A 818 -31.56 18.55 3.96
C ASP A 818 -31.53 20.07 4.23
N GLN A 819 -31.65 20.89 3.19
CA GLN A 819 -31.67 22.35 3.29
C GLN A 819 -32.75 22.95 2.39
N ALA A 820 -33.54 23.87 2.95
CA ALA A 820 -34.42 24.73 2.15
C ALA A 820 -33.58 25.84 1.50
N THR A 821 -33.67 25.97 0.18
CA THR A 821 -32.97 27.01 -0.61
C THR A 821 -33.52 28.41 -0.34
N ILE A 822 -34.80 28.51 0.05
CA ILE A 822 -35.50 29.74 0.40
C ILE A 822 -36.20 29.53 1.74
N VAL A 823 -35.99 30.45 2.69
CA VAL A 823 -36.63 30.43 4.01
C VAL A 823 -37.25 31.81 4.29
N THR A 824 -38.54 31.86 4.60
CA THR A 824 -39.30 33.11 4.79
C THR A 824 -39.82 33.28 6.21
N GLY A 825 -39.75 34.50 6.75
CA GLY A 825 -40.37 34.90 8.01
C GLY A 825 -41.10 36.24 7.91
N GLU A 826 -41.96 36.53 8.89
CA GLU A 826 -42.64 37.82 9.00
C GLU A 826 -42.85 38.23 10.47
N ASN A 827 -42.77 39.53 10.73
CA ASN A 827 -43.18 40.18 11.98
C ASN A 827 -44.26 41.22 11.66
N THR A 828 -45.27 41.41 12.52
CA THR A 828 -46.40 42.29 12.24
C THR A 828 -46.78 43.16 13.44
N VAL A 829 -46.77 44.49 13.24
CA VAL A 829 -47.14 45.48 14.26
C VAL A 829 -48.42 46.21 13.83
N GLY A 830 -49.44 46.26 14.70
CA GLY A 830 -50.70 46.94 14.40
C GLY A 830 -50.70 48.40 14.85
N ILE A 831 -50.88 49.36 13.92
CA ILE A 831 -51.12 50.77 14.26
C ILE A 831 -52.55 50.89 14.79
N THR A 832 -52.68 51.08 16.10
CA THR A 832 -53.98 51.19 16.79
C THR A 832 -54.56 52.59 16.68
N ALA A 833 -55.84 52.77 17.01
CA ALA A 833 -56.47 54.09 17.01
C ALA A 833 -56.00 55.02 18.14
N ASN A 834 -55.27 54.48 19.12
CA ASN A 834 -54.63 55.26 20.18
C ASN A 834 -53.36 55.98 19.65
N ASP A 835 -52.74 55.46 18.59
CA ASP A 835 -51.50 55.96 17.99
C ASP A 835 -51.74 57.17 17.06
N LYS A 836 -52.45 58.18 17.57
CA LYS A 836 -52.90 59.35 16.81
C LYS A 836 -51.74 60.16 16.19
N SER A 837 -50.57 60.16 16.84
CA SER A 837 -49.36 60.80 16.31
C SER A 837 -48.88 60.14 15.02
N ILE A 838 -48.73 58.81 15.02
CA ILE A 838 -48.30 58.02 13.86
C ILE A 838 -49.32 58.13 12.72
N ARG A 839 -50.62 58.05 13.04
CA ARG A 839 -51.71 58.18 12.06
C ARG A 839 -51.75 59.55 11.40
N ASN A 840 -51.65 60.63 12.18
CA ASN A 840 -51.67 61.99 11.64
C ASN A 840 -50.43 62.26 10.76
N ALA A 841 -49.24 61.86 11.22
CA ALA A 841 -48.01 61.98 10.42
C ALA A 841 -48.11 61.21 9.09
N LEU A 842 -48.62 59.97 9.10
CA LEU A 842 -48.91 59.23 7.87
C LEU A 842 -49.91 59.96 6.97
N ILE A 843 -51.00 60.49 7.50
CA ILE A 843 -51.99 61.24 6.72
C ILE A 843 -51.39 62.51 6.10
N GLU A 844 -50.52 63.24 6.81
CA GLU A 844 -49.83 64.44 6.31
C GLU A 844 -48.84 64.10 5.20
N ILE A 845 -48.04 63.05 5.37
CA ILE A 845 -47.12 62.51 4.35
C ILE A 845 -47.90 62.10 3.08
N LEU A 846 -49.01 61.39 3.24
CA LEU A 846 -49.81 60.89 2.12
C LEU A 846 -50.54 62.00 1.35
N ASN A 847 -51.00 63.05 2.04
CA ASN A 847 -51.65 64.22 1.42
C ASN A 847 -50.66 65.18 0.73
N GLY A 848 -49.35 64.95 0.81
CA GLY A 848 -48.34 65.71 0.07
C GLY A 848 -48.03 67.11 0.62
N ALA A 849 -48.36 67.38 1.88
CA ALA A 849 -48.08 68.65 2.57
C ALA A 849 -46.59 68.77 2.95
N MET A 850 -45.72 68.81 1.94
CA MET A 850 -44.27 68.70 2.10
C MET A 850 -43.60 70.07 1.90
N ASP A 851 -43.62 70.89 2.95
CA ASP A 851 -42.92 72.17 3.01
C ASP A 851 -41.40 71.97 2.91
N SER A 852 -40.73 72.88 2.19
CA SER A 852 -39.36 72.72 1.69
C SER A 852 -38.24 72.79 2.76
N ARG A 853 -38.55 72.60 4.04
CA ARG A 853 -37.61 72.68 5.17
C ARG A 853 -37.76 71.58 6.24
N THR A 854 -38.76 70.70 6.14
CA THR A 854 -38.99 69.64 7.14
C THR A 854 -39.43 68.33 6.50
N THR A 855 -38.60 67.31 6.57
CA THR A 855 -39.03 65.91 6.36
C THR A 855 -39.88 65.47 7.56
N ILE A 856 -41.13 65.07 7.29
CA ILE A 856 -42.02 64.53 8.32
C ILE A 856 -41.65 63.06 8.51
N ASN A 857 -41.07 62.73 9.67
CA ASN A 857 -40.68 61.38 10.04
C ASN A 857 -41.57 60.87 11.19
N PHE A 858 -41.94 59.59 11.18
CA PHE A 858 -42.63 58.94 12.29
C PHE A 858 -41.92 57.65 12.71
N THR A 859 -41.99 57.32 14.01
CA THR A 859 -41.35 56.12 14.56
C THR A 859 -42.36 54.99 14.76
N ILE A 860 -42.10 53.82 14.18
CA ILE A 860 -42.78 52.57 14.55
C ILE A 860 -41.95 51.83 15.59
N VAL A 861 -42.60 51.47 16.70
CA VAL A 861 -41.99 50.74 17.80
C VAL A 861 -42.05 49.23 17.55
N ASN A 862 -41.00 48.50 17.89
CA ASN A 862 -40.90 47.03 17.83
C ASN A 862 -41.09 46.37 16.44
N LEU A 863 -40.55 46.96 15.35
CA LEU A 863 -40.76 46.43 13.99
C LEU A 863 -39.65 45.48 13.51
N LEU A 864 -38.36 45.83 13.69
CA LEU A 864 -37.22 45.09 13.12
C LEU A 864 -36.62 44.11 14.15
N PRO A 865 -36.72 42.78 14.01
CA PRO A 865 -36.05 41.84 14.90
C PRO A 865 -34.54 41.88 14.68
N ARG A 866 -33.77 42.22 15.72
CA ARG A 866 -32.30 42.37 15.58
C ARG A 866 -31.55 41.04 15.54
N PHE A 867 -32.04 40.02 16.24
CA PHE A 867 -31.40 38.71 16.29
C PHE A 867 -32.35 37.61 15.80
N LEU A 868 -31.92 36.82 14.80
CA LEU A 868 -32.72 35.75 14.20
C LEU A 868 -31.93 34.43 14.15
N HIS A 869 -32.59 33.33 14.52
CA HIS A 869 -32.07 31.97 14.42
C HIS A 869 -32.56 31.32 13.12
N VAL A 870 -31.66 31.12 12.17
CA VAL A 870 -31.99 30.67 10.81
C VAL A 870 -31.68 29.18 10.66
N LYS A 871 -32.68 28.35 10.98
CA LYS A 871 -32.62 26.89 10.89
C LYS A 871 -32.52 26.39 9.43
N PRO A 872 -32.17 25.13 9.15
CA PRO A 872 -31.95 24.65 7.78
C PRO A 872 -33.24 24.41 6.97
N LYS A 873 -34.35 24.09 7.64
CA LYS A 873 -35.68 23.80 7.02
C LYS A 873 -36.88 24.50 7.66
N ALA A 874 -36.77 24.85 8.94
CA ALA A 874 -37.86 25.52 9.65
C ALA A 874 -37.87 27.01 9.33
N LYS A 875 -38.99 27.69 9.63
CA LYS A 875 -39.06 29.15 9.58
C LYS A 875 -37.98 29.75 10.51
N PRO A 876 -37.41 30.93 10.20
CA PRO A 876 -36.40 31.53 11.06
C PRO A 876 -37.11 31.96 12.35
N GLU A 877 -36.53 31.59 13.49
CA GLU A 877 -37.14 31.81 14.79
C GLU A 877 -36.46 32.96 15.52
N GLU A 878 -37.26 33.63 16.35
CA GLU A 878 -36.76 34.60 17.31
C GLU A 878 -36.09 33.91 18.49
N ILE A 879 -34.95 34.43 18.94
CA ILE A 879 -34.15 33.80 19.98
C ILE A 879 -34.74 34.11 21.35
N PHE A 880 -35.57 33.19 21.85
CA PHE A 880 -36.25 33.31 23.14
C PHE A 880 -35.30 33.57 24.33
N ALA A 881 -34.06 33.09 24.27
CA ALA A 881 -33.04 33.33 25.30
C ALA A 881 -32.71 34.83 25.48
N PHE A 882 -32.79 35.64 24.42
CA PHE A 882 -32.60 37.10 24.47
C PHE A 882 -33.92 37.88 24.65
N LYS A 883 -35.07 37.21 24.62
CA LYS A 883 -36.40 37.83 24.63
C LYS A 883 -37.04 37.93 26.04
N ASN A 884 -36.50 37.20 27.02
CA ASN A 884 -37.28 36.84 28.21
C ASN A 884 -36.91 37.62 29.48
N SER A 885 -37.59 38.75 29.70
CA SER A 885 -37.63 39.45 31.01
C SER A 885 -39.04 39.96 31.38
N ASN A 886 -40.08 39.50 30.68
CA ASN A 886 -41.47 39.94 30.88
C ASN A 886 -42.36 38.96 31.69
N PHE A 887 -41.83 37.84 32.21
CA PHE A 887 -42.66 36.84 32.90
C PHE A 887 -43.07 37.21 34.34
N ILE A 888 -42.45 38.22 34.96
CA ILE A 888 -42.79 38.68 36.34
C ILE A 888 -43.54 40.02 36.35
N LEU A 889 -43.54 40.78 35.25
CA LEU A 889 -44.00 42.17 35.22
C LEU A 889 -45.52 42.37 35.17
N LYS A 890 -46.34 41.31 35.13
CA LYS A 890 -47.81 41.47 35.16
C LYS A 890 -48.38 41.84 36.55
N ASN A 891 -47.61 41.62 37.62
CA ASN A 891 -48.01 41.96 39.00
C ASN A 891 -47.31 43.20 39.57
N PHE A 892 -46.48 43.91 38.77
CA PHE A 892 -45.67 45.04 39.27
C PHE A 892 -45.92 46.38 38.54
N ILE A 893 -46.64 46.36 37.41
CA ILE A 893 -46.86 47.55 36.56
C ILE A 893 -47.80 48.60 37.19
N ASP A 894 -48.66 48.24 38.15
CA ASP A 894 -49.51 49.21 38.84
C ASP A 894 -48.76 50.09 39.88
N TYR A 895 -47.54 49.72 40.28
CA TYR A 895 -46.80 50.43 41.35
C TYR A 895 -45.69 51.38 40.86
N LEU A 896 -45.16 51.22 39.64
CA LEU A 896 -44.03 52.01 39.12
C LEU A 896 -44.38 53.01 38.00
N LYS A 897 -45.49 53.74 38.16
CA LYS A 897 -45.81 54.90 37.31
C LYS A 897 -44.95 56.16 37.56
N SER A 898 -44.00 56.15 38.51
CA SER A 898 -43.22 57.34 38.90
C SER A 898 -41.71 57.31 38.61
N THR A 899 -41.13 56.21 38.10
CA THR A 899 -39.67 56.11 37.86
C THR A 899 -39.33 56.00 36.37
N PHE A 900 -39.39 57.14 35.67
CA PHE A 900 -39.13 57.24 34.23
C PHE A 900 -37.63 57.19 33.90
N CYS A 901 -37.00 56.01 33.99
CA CYS A 901 -35.65 55.79 33.43
C CYS A 901 -35.27 54.31 33.15
N ILE A 902 -36.03 53.32 33.65
CA ILE A 902 -35.64 51.89 33.58
C ILE A 902 -36.24 51.16 32.35
N LEU A 903 -37.17 51.78 31.63
CA LEU A 903 -37.82 51.22 30.43
C LEU A 903 -36.93 51.14 29.18
N GLY A 904 -35.67 51.58 29.23
CA GLY A 904 -34.76 51.55 28.08
C GLY A 904 -34.30 50.16 27.65
N PHE A 905 -34.23 49.19 28.57
CA PHE A 905 -33.64 47.87 28.29
C PHE A 905 -34.59 46.83 27.68
N LEU A 906 -35.91 47.07 27.68
CA LEU A 906 -36.89 46.17 27.07
C LEU A 906 -37.05 46.38 25.54
N ASN A 907 -36.34 47.35 24.97
CA ASN A 907 -36.48 47.80 23.58
C ASN A 907 -35.27 47.46 22.67
N ASP A 908 -34.29 46.68 23.13
CA ASP A 908 -33.09 46.34 22.33
C ASP A 908 -33.26 45.08 21.45
N TYR A 909 -34.32 44.28 21.66
CA TYR A 909 -34.59 43.07 20.88
C TYR A 909 -35.19 43.38 19.49
N TYR A 910 -36.10 44.34 19.44
CA TYR A 910 -36.63 44.88 18.19
C TYR A 910 -36.19 46.35 18.06
N ALA A 911 -35.56 46.70 16.93
CA ALA A 911 -35.26 48.09 16.67
C ALA A 911 -36.54 48.86 16.29
N ASN A 912 -36.60 50.10 16.78
CA ASN A 912 -37.63 51.06 16.43
C ASN A 912 -37.19 51.76 15.14
N ILE A 913 -38.06 51.79 14.13
CA ILE A 913 -37.73 52.37 12.81
C ILE A 913 -38.41 53.73 12.68
N THR A 914 -37.63 54.78 12.45
CA THR A 914 -38.11 56.06 11.90
C THR A 914 -38.25 55.96 10.39
N MET A 915 -39.47 56.19 9.90
CA MET A 915 -39.80 56.20 8.48
C MET A 915 -40.05 57.64 8.02
N GLY A 916 -39.44 58.03 6.91
CA GLY A 916 -39.71 59.28 6.21
C GLY A 916 -39.97 59.02 4.72
N LEU A 917 -40.75 59.91 4.09
CA LEU A 917 -40.89 59.94 2.63
C LEU A 917 -39.97 61.03 2.08
N ASN A 918 -39.22 60.72 1.02
CA ASN A 918 -38.30 61.63 0.35
C ASN A 918 -38.68 61.77 -1.14
N SER A 919 -38.29 62.87 -1.80
CA SER A 919 -38.77 63.20 -3.16
C SER A 919 -37.83 64.12 -3.94
N THR A 920 -37.63 63.83 -5.23
CA THR A 920 -36.84 64.62 -6.18
C THR A 920 -37.58 65.88 -6.66
N LYS A 921 -37.71 66.89 -5.80
CA LYS A 921 -38.21 68.23 -6.21
C LYS A 921 -37.17 69.07 -7.00
N THR A 922 -36.03 68.49 -7.37
CA THR A 922 -34.92 69.15 -8.09
C THR A 922 -35.08 69.19 -9.61
N VAL A 923 -35.99 68.40 -10.18
CA VAL A 923 -36.33 68.40 -11.61
C VAL A 923 -37.80 68.82 -11.77
N PRO A 924 -38.14 69.80 -12.62
CA PRO A 924 -39.54 70.13 -12.87
C PRO A 924 -40.22 68.96 -13.59
N ASN A 925 -41.35 68.50 -13.03
CA ASN A 925 -42.21 67.38 -13.46
C ASN A 925 -41.84 65.94 -13.00
N SER A 926 -40.82 65.72 -12.17
CA SER A 926 -40.69 64.42 -11.47
C SER A 926 -41.55 64.39 -10.21
N THR A 927 -42.45 63.41 -10.10
CA THR A 927 -43.25 63.12 -8.89
C THR A 927 -42.72 61.93 -8.11
N ASP A 928 -41.45 61.57 -8.34
CA ASP A 928 -40.85 60.37 -7.79
C ASP A 928 -40.70 60.51 -6.27
N VAL A 929 -41.18 59.50 -5.56
CA VAL A 929 -41.17 59.41 -4.11
C VAL A 929 -40.67 58.04 -3.70
N TRP A 930 -39.83 58.00 -2.67
CA TRP A 930 -39.33 56.77 -2.06
C TRP A 930 -39.33 56.92 -0.54
N TRP A 931 -39.33 55.78 0.15
CA TRP A 931 -39.22 55.76 1.60
C TRP A 931 -37.77 55.61 2.04
N GLU A 932 -37.45 56.31 3.13
CA GLU A 932 -36.16 56.29 3.80
C GLU A 932 -36.39 55.84 5.25
N MET A 933 -35.68 54.77 5.62
CA MET A 933 -35.79 54.06 6.89
C MET A 933 -34.52 54.30 7.71
N SER A 934 -34.67 54.80 8.92
CA SER A 934 -33.56 54.97 9.87
C SER A 934 -33.90 54.30 11.19
N GLU A 935 -32.90 53.76 11.89
CA GLU A 935 -33.13 53.23 13.24
C GLU A 935 -33.17 54.39 14.26
N TYR A 936 -34.21 54.39 15.11
CA TYR A 936 -34.47 55.48 16.05
C TYR A 936 -33.57 55.36 17.29
N GLY A 937 -32.50 56.17 17.31
CA GLY A 937 -31.62 56.36 18.46
C GLY A 937 -30.21 55.84 18.22
N ASN A 938 -29.28 56.75 17.93
CA ASN A 938 -27.94 56.42 17.44
C ASN A 938 -26.93 56.00 18.56
N LYS A 939 -27.38 55.23 19.55
CA LYS A 939 -26.56 54.67 20.65
C LYS A 939 -27.08 53.30 21.08
N TYR A 940 -26.89 52.29 20.23
CA TYR A 940 -26.99 50.90 20.68
C TYR A 940 -25.92 50.63 21.73
N SER A 941 -26.23 49.73 22.66
CA SER A 941 -25.29 49.30 23.69
C SER A 941 -24.31 48.22 23.21
N TYR A 942 -24.54 47.65 22.02
CA TYR A 942 -23.65 46.74 21.31
C TYR A 942 -23.80 46.96 19.81
N THR A 943 -22.68 47.31 19.15
CA THR A 943 -22.53 47.29 17.69
C THR A 943 -21.34 46.38 17.37
N PRO A 944 -21.54 45.24 16.67
CA PRO A 944 -20.41 44.47 16.17
C PRO A 944 -19.69 45.25 15.08
N SER A 945 -18.39 45.01 14.89
CA SER A 945 -17.62 45.64 13.81
C SER A 945 -18.07 45.23 12.40
N CYS A 946 -18.84 44.14 12.27
CA CYS A 946 -19.50 43.75 11.02
C CYS A 946 -20.80 44.53 10.70
N ALA A 947 -21.35 45.30 11.64
CA ALA A 947 -22.52 46.13 11.40
C ALA A 947 -22.10 47.55 10.96
N PHE A 948 -22.61 48.02 9.84
CA PHE A 948 -22.30 49.36 9.34
C PHE A 948 -23.00 50.42 10.21
N SER A 949 -22.20 51.22 10.94
CA SER A 949 -22.73 52.27 11.81
C SER A 949 -22.97 53.59 11.05
N GLY A 950 -24.22 54.02 11.03
CA GLY A 950 -24.65 55.29 10.41
C GLY A 950 -26.18 55.37 10.32
N GLN A 951 -26.72 56.55 10.03
CA GLN A 951 -28.17 56.72 9.81
C GLN A 951 -28.66 56.06 8.51
N ASN A 952 -27.72 55.61 7.66
CA ASN A 952 -27.97 55.14 6.31
C ASN A 952 -28.08 53.60 6.20
N TYR A 953 -28.01 52.86 7.32
CA TYR A 953 -28.11 51.41 7.33
C TYR A 953 -29.00 50.92 8.49
N LEU A 954 -29.73 49.83 8.23
CA LEU A 954 -30.40 49.00 9.24
C LEU A 954 -29.57 47.71 9.44
N SER A 955 -29.49 47.18 10.66
CA SER A 955 -28.65 46.00 10.95
C SER A 955 -29.40 44.86 11.63
N MET A 956 -29.23 43.64 11.10
CA MET A 956 -29.70 42.39 11.70
C MET A 956 -28.53 41.42 11.90
N ILE A 957 -28.67 40.49 12.84
CA ILE A 957 -27.67 39.46 13.16
C ILE A 957 -28.33 38.09 13.03
N PHE A 958 -27.83 37.29 12.10
CA PHE A 958 -28.33 35.94 11.81
C PHE A 958 -27.42 34.89 12.43
N PHE A 959 -27.99 33.96 13.16
CA PHE A 959 -27.34 32.73 13.64
C PHE A 959 -27.76 31.59 12.72
N ASN A 960 -26.88 31.12 11.85
CA ASN A 960 -27.18 30.05 10.92
C ASN A 960 -26.83 28.68 11.52
N ASP A 961 -27.75 27.73 11.45
CA ASP A 961 -27.45 26.34 11.81
C ASP A 961 -26.54 25.68 10.76
N LYS A 962 -25.52 24.96 11.25
CA LYS A 962 -24.64 24.15 10.40
C LYS A 962 -25.41 23.01 9.73
N VAL A 963 -24.93 22.59 8.57
CA VAL A 963 -25.51 21.49 7.79
C VAL A 963 -24.52 20.34 7.62
N SER A 964 -25.04 19.11 7.59
CA SER A 964 -24.23 17.93 7.28
C SER A 964 -23.99 17.84 5.77
N PRO A 965 -22.78 17.50 5.30
CA PRO A 965 -22.50 17.24 3.89
C PRO A 965 -23.47 16.20 3.29
N ALA A 966 -23.83 16.36 2.02
CA ALA A 966 -24.85 15.54 1.34
C ALA A 966 -24.63 14.03 1.53
N ASN A 967 -23.37 13.56 1.42
CA ASN A 967 -22.96 12.16 1.60
C ASN A 967 -23.25 11.57 2.99
N ILE A 968 -23.48 12.40 4.02
CA ILE A 968 -23.67 12.01 5.43
C ILE A 968 -25.12 12.25 5.89
N SER A 969 -25.92 13.04 5.14
CA SER A 969 -27.33 13.36 5.41
C SER A 969 -28.28 12.15 5.61
N PHE A 970 -27.90 10.96 5.17
CA PHE A 970 -28.70 9.75 5.42
C PHE A 970 -28.61 9.27 6.88
N LEU A 971 -27.51 9.58 7.58
CA LEU A 971 -27.25 9.16 8.98
C LEU A 971 -28.10 9.94 9.99
N THR A 972 -28.38 11.22 9.71
CA THR A 972 -29.26 12.06 10.53
C THR A 972 -30.71 11.59 10.46
N ARG A 973 -31.15 11.01 9.33
CA ARG A 973 -32.53 10.55 9.10
C ARG A 973 -32.89 9.24 9.84
N TYR A 974 -31.98 8.26 9.91
CA TYR A 974 -32.25 6.93 10.50
C TYR A 974 -31.73 6.75 11.93
N GLY A 975 -31.04 7.75 12.48
CA GLY A 975 -30.53 7.73 13.85
C GLY A 975 -29.26 6.90 14.00
N ILE A 976 -28.16 7.60 14.29
CA ILE A 976 -26.82 7.03 14.55
C ILE A 976 -26.85 5.87 15.56
N ILE A 977 -27.73 5.95 16.58
CA ILE A 977 -27.93 4.92 17.60
C ILE A 977 -28.48 3.60 17.01
N GLY A 978 -29.33 3.66 15.99
CA GLY A 978 -29.84 2.48 15.29
C GLY A 978 -28.76 1.76 14.49
N LEU A 979 -27.91 2.52 13.79
CA LEU A 979 -26.76 1.95 13.07
C LEU A 979 -25.71 1.37 14.04
N TYR A 980 -25.45 2.06 15.15
CA TYR A 980 -24.57 1.55 16.21
C TYR A 980 -25.08 0.24 16.81
N THR A 981 -26.35 0.18 17.23
CA THR A 981 -26.92 -1.01 17.86
C THR A 981 -26.99 -2.20 16.92
N THR A 982 -27.34 -1.99 15.64
CA THR A 982 -27.30 -3.06 14.62
C THR A 982 -25.87 -3.56 14.38
N PHE A 983 -24.88 -2.68 14.26
CA PHE A 983 -23.46 -3.05 14.15
C PHE A 983 -23.00 -3.90 15.35
N VAL A 984 -23.26 -3.45 16.59
CA VAL A 984 -22.88 -4.18 17.80
C VAL A 984 -23.56 -5.56 17.88
N VAL A 985 -24.84 -5.68 17.50
CA VAL A 985 -25.54 -6.97 17.45
C VAL A 985 -24.93 -7.91 16.40
N VAL A 986 -24.53 -7.40 15.24
CA VAL A 986 -23.84 -8.21 14.20
C VAL A 986 -22.47 -8.68 14.69
N VAL A 987 -21.66 -7.79 15.26
CA VAL A 987 -20.34 -8.13 15.86
C VAL A 987 -20.50 -9.16 16.99
N ALA A 988 -21.47 -8.98 17.89
CA ALA A 988 -21.74 -9.91 18.98
C ALA A 988 -22.18 -11.30 18.48
N ARG A 989 -23.00 -11.37 17.42
CA ARG A 989 -23.37 -12.64 16.78
C ARG A 989 -22.15 -13.32 16.14
N LEU A 990 -21.34 -12.58 15.39
CA LEU A 990 -20.12 -13.11 14.75
C LEU A 990 -19.13 -13.64 15.78
N PHE A 991 -18.87 -12.89 16.86
CA PHE A 991 -18.01 -13.31 17.96
C PHE A 991 -18.55 -14.55 18.68
N ARG A 992 -19.89 -14.64 18.86
CA ARG A 992 -20.53 -15.83 19.46
C ARG A 992 -20.37 -17.08 18.60
N THR A 993 -20.38 -16.97 17.27
CA THR A 993 -20.09 -18.10 16.37
C THR A 993 -18.64 -18.59 16.53
N ILE A 994 -17.67 -17.68 16.65
CA ILE A 994 -16.25 -18.04 16.86
C ILE A 994 -16.04 -18.79 18.19
N LEU A 995 -16.81 -18.46 19.23
CA LEU A 995 -16.74 -19.12 20.54
C LEU A 995 -17.44 -20.50 20.60
N GLN A 996 -18.19 -20.91 19.58
CA GLN A 996 -18.94 -22.19 19.57
C GLN A 996 -18.08 -23.37 19.08
N THR A 997 -16.92 -23.59 19.69
CA THR A 997 -15.95 -24.61 19.27
C THR A 997 -16.40 -26.06 19.52
N SER A 998 -17.45 -26.31 20.33
CA SER A 998 -17.82 -27.66 20.75
C SER A 998 -18.23 -28.59 19.60
N ARG A 999 -18.83 -28.05 18.53
CA ARG A 999 -19.28 -28.83 17.37
C ARG A 999 -18.14 -29.31 16.48
N THR A 1000 -16.98 -28.66 16.52
CA THR A 1000 -15.84 -28.97 15.65
C THR A 1000 -14.75 -29.79 16.34
N ILE A 1001 -14.91 -30.14 17.62
CA ILE A 1001 -13.94 -30.92 18.41
C ILE A 1001 -13.56 -32.23 17.68
N MET A 1002 -14.53 -32.94 17.11
CA MET A 1002 -14.31 -34.23 16.43
C MET A 1002 -13.41 -34.15 15.18
N PHE A 1003 -13.24 -32.95 14.61
CA PHE A 1003 -12.39 -32.72 13.43
C PHE A 1003 -11.11 -31.94 13.79
N ASN A 1004 -11.16 -31.10 14.83
CA ASN A 1004 -10.03 -30.27 15.27
C ASN A 1004 -9.06 -31.01 16.22
N GLU A 1005 -9.54 -31.93 17.05
CA GLU A 1005 -8.73 -32.61 18.06
C GLU A 1005 -8.27 -34.01 17.63
N LEU A 1006 -7.72 -34.11 16.41
CA LEU A 1006 -7.07 -35.32 15.90
C LEU A 1006 -5.59 -35.34 16.33
N PRO A 1007 -5.08 -36.43 16.96
CA PRO A 1007 -3.74 -36.45 17.54
C PRO A 1007 -2.62 -36.68 16.51
N ASN A 1008 -2.80 -37.61 15.56
CA ASN A 1008 -1.92 -37.76 14.40
C ASN A 1008 -2.73 -37.63 13.10
N VAL A 1009 -2.31 -36.74 12.20
CA VAL A 1009 -2.99 -36.49 10.92
C VAL A 1009 -2.13 -36.87 9.70
N GLU A 1010 -1.01 -37.54 9.89
CA GLU A 1010 -0.06 -37.84 8.80
C GLU A 1010 -0.69 -38.72 7.72
N ARG A 1011 -1.28 -39.87 8.11
CA ARG A 1011 -1.99 -40.79 7.20
C ARG A 1011 -3.10 -40.10 6.40
N LEU A 1012 -3.80 -39.14 7.02
CA LEU A 1012 -4.86 -38.35 6.38
C LEU A 1012 -4.30 -37.31 5.40
N TRP A 1013 -3.19 -36.66 5.76
CA TRP A 1013 -2.45 -35.79 4.87
C TRP A 1013 -1.91 -36.53 3.64
N HIS A 1014 -1.44 -37.76 3.81
CA HIS A 1014 -1.04 -38.64 2.70
C HIS A 1014 -2.21 -38.94 1.77
N LEU A 1015 -3.33 -39.47 2.28
CA LEU A 1015 -4.53 -39.73 1.47
C LEU A 1015 -4.96 -38.51 0.64
N LEU A 1016 -5.00 -37.32 1.24
CA LEU A 1016 -5.31 -36.08 0.54
C LEU A 1016 -4.29 -35.73 -0.55
N ARG A 1017 -3.00 -35.87 -0.25
CA ARG A 1017 -1.90 -35.62 -1.21
C ARG A 1017 -1.95 -36.61 -2.39
N ASP A 1018 -2.39 -37.83 -2.15
CA ASP A 1018 -2.47 -38.90 -3.13
C ASP A 1018 -3.67 -38.68 -4.08
N ILE A 1019 -4.81 -38.16 -3.59
CA ILE A 1019 -5.91 -37.65 -4.45
C ILE A 1019 -5.40 -36.56 -5.41
N TYR A 1020 -4.62 -35.59 -4.93
CA TYR A 1020 -4.01 -34.58 -5.82
C TYR A 1020 -3.01 -35.18 -6.82
N LEU A 1021 -2.23 -36.19 -6.41
CA LEU A 1021 -1.26 -36.86 -7.26
C LEU A 1021 -1.95 -37.60 -8.41
N VAL A 1022 -3.01 -38.35 -8.10
CA VAL A 1022 -3.81 -39.11 -9.06
C VAL A 1022 -4.48 -38.18 -10.07
N ARG A 1023 -5.04 -37.06 -9.61
CA ARG A 1023 -5.59 -35.99 -10.46
C ARG A 1023 -4.54 -35.40 -11.41
N GLU A 1024 -3.35 -35.05 -10.92
CA GLU A 1024 -2.28 -34.47 -11.78
C GLU A 1024 -1.80 -35.41 -12.90
N ASN A 1025 -2.04 -36.72 -12.76
CA ASN A 1025 -1.69 -37.73 -13.76
C ASN A 1025 -2.91 -38.19 -14.58
N ASN A 1026 -4.05 -37.49 -14.50
CA ASN A 1026 -5.30 -37.77 -15.21
C ASN A 1026 -5.87 -39.18 -14.98
N MET A 1027 -5.57 -39.81 -13.84
CA MET A 1027 -6.06 -41.14 -13.48
C MET A 1027 -7.41 -41.06 -12.74
N LEU A 1028 -8.40 -40.46 -13.40
CA LEU A 1028 -9.66 -40.01 -12.78
C LEU A 1028 -10.46 -41.09 -12.02
N PRO A 1029 -10.52 -42.39 -12.40
CA PRO A 1029 -11.24 -43.39 -11.61
C PRO A 1029 -10.70 -43.56 -10.18
N PHE A 1030 -9.37 -43.58 -10.02
CA PHE A 1030 -8.73 -43.63 -8.70
C PHE A 1030 -8.95 -42.33 -7.89
N GLU A 1031 -9.27 -41.21 -8.55
CA GLU A 1031 -9.64 -39.97 -7.85
C GLU A 1031 -10.98 -40.13 -7.14
N GLU A 1032 -11.96 -40.76 -7.80
CA GLU A 1032 -13.30 -41.03 -7.23
C GLU A 1032 -13.21 -42.03 -6.08
N GLU A 1033 -12.49 -43.14 -6.24
CA GLU A 1033 -12.34 -44.18 -5.21
C GLU A 1033 -11.62 -43.65 -3.95
N LEU A 1034 -10.51 -42.91 -4.11
CA LEU A 1034 -9.81 -42.29 -2.97
C LEU A 1034 -10.65 -41.19 -2.31
N PHE A 1035 -11.48 -40.47 -3.08
CA PHE A 1035 -12.42 -39.50 -2.52
C PHE A 1035 -13.57 -40.19 -1.77
N ALA A 1036 -14.11 -41.31 -2.26
CA ALA A 1036 -15.11 -42.12 -1.55
C ALA A 1036 -14.59 -42.59 -0.19
N LYS A 1037 -13.34 -43.07 -0.15
CA LYS A 1037 -12.63 -43.43 1.08
C LYS A 1037 -12.49 -42.23 2.05
N LEU A 1038 -12.13 -41.05 1.55
CA LEU A 1038 -12.04 -39.83 2.34
C LEU A 1038 -13.41 -39.40 2.94
N VAL A 1039 -14.47 -39.43 2.13
CA VAL A 1039 -15.84 -39.09 2.56
C VAL A 1039 -16.33 -40.06 3.63
N PHE A 1040 -16.09 -41.38 3.46
CA PHE A 1040 -16.43 -42.37 4.46
C PHE A 1040 -15.70 -42.14 5.79
N LEU A 1041 -14.41 -41.79 5.74
CA LEU A 1041 -13.63 -41.47 6.93
C LEU A 1041 -14.22 -40.29 7.72
N TYR A 1042 -14.68 -39.23 7.04
CA TYR A 1042 -15.35 -38.09 7.68
C TYR A 1042 -16.80 -38.37 8.11
N ARG A 1043 -17.44 -39.41 7.54
CA ARG A 1043 -18.79 -39.88 7.91
C ARG A 1043 -18.77 -40.74 9.19
N SER A 1044 -17.69 -41.47 9.46
CA SER A 1044 -17.55 -42.36 10.61
C SER A 1044 -16.51 -41.84 11.63
N PRO A 1045 -16.93 -41.24 12.76
CA PRO A 1045 -15.99 -40.72 13.76
C PRO A 1045 -15.14 -41.82 14.41
N GLU A 1046 -15.66 -43.04 14.55
CA GLU A 1046 -14.91 -44.18 15.09
C GLU A 1046 -13.75 -44.58 14.16
N THR A 1047 -14.01 -44.61 12.85
CA THR A 1047 -12.98 -44.88 11.84
C THR A 1047 -11.95 -43.75 11.81
N LEU A 1048 -12.39 -42.49 11.87
CA LEU A 1048 -11.49 -41.33 11.95
C LEU A 1048 -10.56 -41.40 13.17
N ILE A 1049 -11.08 -41.77 14.35
CA ILE A 1049 -10.28 -41.97 15.55
C ILE A 1049 -9.31 -43.15 15.38
N ARG A 1050 -9.77 -44.31 14.86
CA ARG A 1050 -8.88 -45.47 14.60
C ARG A 1050 -7.74 -45.10 13.64
N PHE A 1051 -8.02 -44.30 12.62
CA PHE A 1051 -7.07 -43.89 11.58
C PHE A 1051 -6.08 -42.81 12.03
N THR A 1052 -6.46 -41.97 12.99
CA THR A 1052 -5.64 -40.84 13.49
C THR A 1052 -4.94 -41.12 14.82
N LYS A 1053 -5.06 -42.33 15.37
CA LYS A 1053 -4.27 -42.77 16.53
C LYS A 1053 -2.77 -42.68 16.23
N PRO A 1054 -1.93 -42.17 17.15
CA PRO A 1054 -0.50 -42.41 17.08
C PRO A 1054 -0.26 -43.93 17.24
N LYS A 1055 0.72 -44.51 16.54
CA LYS A 1055 1.15 -45.88 16.85
C LYS A 1055 1.70 -45.92 18.28
N SER A 1056 1.38 -46.99 18.99
CA SER A 1056 2.21 -47.43 20.11
C SER A 1056 3.51 -48.00 19.53
N GLU A 1057 4.65 -47.48 19.99
CA GLU A 1057 5.98 -48.10 19.78
C GLU A 1057 6.06 -49.48 20.43
#